data_AF-A0AAN9B3W7-F1
#
_entry.id   AF-A0AAN9B3W7-F1
#
_cell.length_a   1.000
_cell.length_b   1.000
_cell.length_c   1.000
_cell.angle_alpha   90.00
_cell.angle_beta   90.00
_cell.angle_gamma   90.00
#
_symmetry.space_group_name_H-M   'P 1'
#
loop_
_entity.id
_entity.type
_entity.pdbx_description
1 polymer ?
#
loop_
_entity_poly.entity_id
_entity_poly.type
_entity_poly.pdbx_seq_one_letter_code
_entity_poly.pdbx_strand_id
1 'polypeptide(L)'
;MPFPCARSRCLPSTLLLLAVLVYYPGWVSTVTSCPWDETGLLLWSEASSWQNGSVPAENEQVVIPSGRRVLLDVQPVVLTSLTIESGAALIWGNVAGLTLTTQYVLVDGEFHMGSASCRLKESAAIKLTGRSNSNIFMLDEENDEIRKVILARENATLEIHGMRKTSWTRLAQTIKPISHYPCAFVYDHSDHEVNAFAKERTKGLHIIVWNEDGTLYDFTRLQVFTPLKKFITSLPNGKVIGMYAVGDGICCRNKKKADFATLEDVIVNDLGGDVITKVGKEDSYSLLTQKGNKNTTQEHHLIKGQKSKYIEQKEEYLQLPLWEKQRDFQVAKSAKTTHQFFRVLTTHVAYPILELADTVRGWLPGDKILVTSTDYDWALAETRDVIHCHGECSDSQIRVNQTFYYTHYGNFTLNVDERAEVALLSRNIVIEGVVENECYAKDKVGIKRCKRFGGDTFGGHIKVLRGHASAHVQGAELYHMGQQGVLGSYPLHFHMCDDAKGSWFRDNSIHHSFQRCITVHGTDNVEISGNVCYDHLGHGYFLEDSVEQNNVLDGNLGLGTKNGALIMSDSTKEWCKEDLPGKTDFTVNCELVLSVASSYYTHIMQTLPAVSYTNANMSSVTGWGNSSVGSGAGFKTNCRYRRGFDPHVRRGINFPESTLCRLSSVSEHPRVQACAR
;
A
#
# COMPACT_ATOMS: atom_id res chain seq x y z
N MET A 1 31.57 39.29 28.49
CA MET A 1 32.11 39.86 29.75
C MET A 1 30.95 40.38 30.60
N PRO A 2 31.03 40.32 31.93
CA PRO A 2 29.95 39.73 32.72
C PRO A 2 29.45 40.57 33.93
N PHE A 3 28.29 40.17 34.49
CA PHE A 3 27.78 40.41 35.87
C PHE A 3 27.47 41.88 36.29
N PRO A 4 26.65 42.16 37.35
CA PRO A 4 26.44 41.32 38.55
C PRO A 4 25.04 41.23 39.19
N CYS A 5 24.89 40.18 39.99
CA CYS A 5 23.98 40.05 41.14
C CYS A 5 24.33 41.06 42.26
N ALA A 6 23.32 41.49 43.03
CA ALA A 6 23.51 41.85 44.45
C ALA A 6 22.26 41.52 45.29
N ARG A 7 22.49 40.87 46.43
CA ARG A 7 21.55 40.48 47.49
C ARG A 7 21.41 41.61 48.53
N SER A 8 20.25 41.72 49.18
CA SER A 8 20.06 41.94 50.65
C SER A 8 18.55 42.19 50.95
N ARG A 9 17.80 41.25 51.55
CA ARG A 9 17.50 41.03 52.99
C ARG A 9 16.97 42.24 53.76
N CYS A 10 15.69 42.18 54.18
CA CYS A 10 15.19 42.44 55.55
C CYS A 10 13.75 41.90 55.74
N LEU A 11 13.48 41.37 56.94
CA LEU A 11 12.28 40.64 57.43
C LEU A 11 11.14 41.60 57.94
N PRO A 12 10.12 41.16 58.71
CA PRO A 12 8.80 40.74 58.20
C PRO A 12 7.65 41.55 58.84
N SER A 13 6.46 41.51 58.26
CA SER A 13 5.23 41.96 58.93
C SER A 13 4.11 40.97 58.70
N THR A 14 3.69 40.38 59.82
CA THR A 14 2.57 39.48 60.04
C THR A 14 1.25 40.07 59.53
N LEU A 15 0.47 39.29 58.79
CA LEU A 15 -0.97 39.48 58.68
C LEU A 15 -1.69 38.14 58.52
N LEU A 16 -2.66 37.93 59.39
CA LEU A 16 -3.56 36.79 59.49
C LEU A 16 -4.23 36.48 58.14
N LEU A 17 -4.17 35.22 57.72
CA LEU A 17 -5.02 34.68 56.65
C LEU A 17 -6.26 34.03 57.28
N LEU A 18 -7.40 34.70 57.09
CA LEU A 18 -8.73 34.11 57.20
C LEU A 18 -8.92 33.12 56.04
N ALA A 19 -9.03 31.83 56.35
CA ALA A 19 -9.37 30.80 55.37
C ALA A 19 -10.84 30.91 54.98
N VAL A 20 -11.12 31.47 53.81
CA VAL A 20 -12.41 31.32 53.13
C VAL A 20 -12.37 30.01 52.36
N LEU A 21 -13.14 29.01 52.82
CA LEU A 21 -13.40 27.77 52.08
C LEU A 21 -14.24 28.11 50.85
N VAL A 22 -13.58 28.38 49.73
CA VAL A 22 -14.20 28.40 48.41
C VAL A 22 -14.43 26.94 48.01
N TYR A 23 -15.68 26.51 48.04
CA TYR A 23 -16.12 25.23 47.52
C TYR A 23 -15.95 25.26 46.00
N TYR A 24 -14.81 24.77 45.51
CA TYR A 24 -14.64 24.47 44.09
C TYR A 24 -15.58 23.29 43.78
N PRO A 25 -16.59 23.45 42.91
CA PRO A 25 -17.30 22.28 42.42
C PRO A 25 -16.24 21.43 41.70
N GLY A 26 -16.13 20.18 42.16
CA GLY A 26 -15.15 19.25 41.64
C GLY A 26 -15.17 19.27 40.12
N TRP A 27 -13.98 19.36 39.54
CA TRP A 27 -13.76 18.97 38.16
C TRP A 27 -14.16 17.50 38.07
N VAL A 28 -15.42 17.25 37.70
CA VAL A 28 -15.78 15.97 37.12
C VAL A 28 -15.06 15.97 35.79
N SER A 29 -13.87 15.36 35.77
CA SER A 29 -13.30 14.87 34.51
C SER A 29 -14.41 14.05 33.89
N THR A 30 -15.07 14.58 32.86
CA THR A 30 -15.92 13.77 31.98
C THR A 30 -14.96 12.75 31.38
N VAL A 31 -14.86 11.59 32.01
CA VAL A 31 -14.21 10.43 31.41
C VAL A 31 -15.02 10.22 30.14
N THR A 32 -14.46 10.59 29.01
CA THR A 32 -15.00 10.23 27.70
C THR A 32 -14.93 8.70 27.64
N SER A 33 -16.01 8.06 28.07
CA SER A 33 -16.18 6.61 27.99
C SER A 33 -16.17 6.23 26.53
N CYS A 34 -15.39 5.21 26.19
CA CYS A 34 -15.37 4.70 24.83
C CYS A 34 -16.74 4.11 24.48
N PRO A 35 -17.14 4.08 23.20
CA PRO A 35 -18.44 3.51 22.83
C PRO A 35 -18.64 2.08 23.34
N TRP A 36 -17.58 1.26 23.36
CA TRP A 36 -17.63 -0.13 23.85
C TRP A 36 -17.65 -0.26 25.38
N ASP A 37 -17.47 0.83 26.13
CA ASP A 37 -17.58 0.87 27.60
C ASP A 37 -18.96 1.37 28.07
N GLU A 38 -19.89 1.62 27.14
CA GLU A 38 -21.25 2.06 27.45
C GLU A 38 -21.97 1.01 28.34
N THR A 39 -22.66 1.49 29.38
CA THR A 39 -23.41 0.60 30.27
C THR A 39 -24.69 0.11 29.59
N GLY A 40 -24.97 -1.19 29.68
CA GLY A 40 -26.22 -1.77 29.16
C GLY A 40 -26.14 -2.26 27.70
N LEU A 41 -24.94 -2.32 27.13
CA LEU A 41 -24.72 -2.97 25.84
C LEU A 41 -25.06 -4.46 25.88
N LEU A 42 -25.69 -4.93 24.81
CA LEU A 42 -25.96 -6.36 24.57
C LEU A 42 -24.74 -6.97 23.87
N LEU A 43 -24.24 -8.11 24.33
CA LEU A 43 -23.06 -8.75 23.72
C LEU A 43 -23.45 -9.52 22.46
N TRP A 44 -22.70 -9.39 21.37
CA TRP A 44 -22.93 -10.17 20.15
C TRP A 44 -22.89 -11.67 20.42
N SER A 45 -21.98 -12.09 21.32
CA SER A 45 -21.81 -13.48 21.76
C SER A 45 -23.00 -14.07 22.54
N GLU A 46 -23.91 -13.23 23.04
CA GLU A 46 -25.01 -13.67 23.90
C GLU A 46 -26.29 -13.91 23.09
N ALA A 47 -26.86 -15.11 23.26
CA ALA A 47 -28.07 -15.51 22.54
C ALA A 47 -29.29 -14.61 22.88
N SER A 48 -29.32 -14.05 24.09
CA SER A 48 -30.36 -13.11 24.55
C SER A 48 -30.34 -11.77 23.81
N SER A 49 -29.20 -11.41 23.20
CA SER A 49 -29.03 -10.21 22.39
C SER A 49 -29.76 -10.26 21.05
N TRP A 50 -30.31 -11.42 20.68
CA TRP A 50 -30.95 -11.66 19.39
C TRP A 50 -32.42 -12.04 19.52
N GLN A 51 -33.26 -11.63 18.55
CA GLN A 51 -34.72 -11.86 18.61
C GLN A 51 -35.09 -13.35 18.64
N ASN A 52 -34.34 -14.19 17.95
CA ASN A 52 -34.56 -15.64 17.87
C ASN A 52 -33.93 -16.41 19.04
N GLY A 53 -33.34 -15.72 20.03
CA GLY A 53 -32.67 -16.35 21.16
C GLY A 53 -31.46 -17.20 20.75
N SER A 54 -30.82 -16.86 19.63
CA SER A 54 -29.65 -17.56 19.06
C SER A 54 -28.73 -16.54 18.41
N VAL A 55 -27.42 -16.72 18.59
CA VAL A 55 -26.37 -15.90 17.94
C VAL A 55 -26.44 -16.11 16.41
N PRO A 56 -26.19 -15.07 15.59
CA PRO A 56 -26.23 -15.15 14.14
C PRO A 56 -25.45 -16.34 13.56
N ALA A 57 -26.09 -17.04 12.64
CA ALA A 57 -25.52 -18.17 11.91
C ALA A 57 -24.82 -17.72 10.61
N GLU A 58 -23.99 -18.60 10.06
CA GLU A 58 -23.28 -18.33 8.81
C GLU A 58 -24.26 -18.10 7.65
N ASN A 59 -23.99 -17.06 6.85
CA ASN A 59 -24.81 -16.58 5.74
C ASN A 59 -26.20 -16.06 6.15
N GLU A 60 -26.44 -15.75 7.43
CA GLU A 60 -27.69 -15.14 7.88
C GLU A 60 -27.80 -13.68 7.45
N GLN A 61 -29.04 -13.20 7.25
CA GLN A 61 -29.36 -11.78 7.14
C GLN A 61 -29.64 -11.25 8.55
N VAL A 62 -28.68 -10.53 9.11
CA VAL A 62 -28.74 -10.08 10.49
C VAL A 62 -29.40 -8.71 10.56
N VAL A 63 -30.36 -8.57 11.47
CA VAL A 63 -31.01 -7.29 11.79
C VAL A 63 -30.80 -6.99 13.27
N ILE A 64 -30.25 -5.82 13.56
CA ILE A 64 -30.22 -5.25 14.92
C ILE A 64 -31.44 -4.34 15.02
N PRO A 65 -32.50 -4.76 15.75
CA PRO A 65 -33.75 -4.04 15.76
C PRO A 65 -33.68 -2.80 16.65
N SER A 66 -34.58 -1.84 16.38
CA SER A 66 -34.75 -0.64 17.19
C SER A 66 -34.76 -0.94 18.70
N GLY A 67 -34.04 -0.12 19.49
CA GLY A 67 -33.93 -0.26 20.94
C GLY A 67 -32.86 -1.25 21.41
N ARG A 68 -32.08 -1.84 20.50
CA ARG A 68 -30.92 -2.68 20.84
C ARG A 68 -29.61 -2.01 20.46
N ARG A 69 -28.66 -2.03 21.39
CA ARG A 69 -27.28 -1.56 21.20
C ARG A 69 -26.36 -2.75 21.43
N VAL A 70 -25.77 -3.27 20.37
CA VAL A 70 -25.03 -4.54 20.38
C VAL A 70 -23.53 -4.29 20.26
N LEU A 71 -22.76 -4.83 21.21
CA LEU A 71 -21.30 -4.84 21.22
C LEU A 71 -20.78 -6.05 20.46
N LEU A 72 -20.01 -5.83 19.39
CA LEU A 72 -19.25 -6.87 18.70
C LEU A 72 -18.02 -7.26 19.54
N ASP A 73 -18.20 -8.22 20.44
CA ASP A 73 -17.20 -8.67 21.43
C ASP A 73 -16.41 -9.92 20.99
N VAL A 74 -16.94 -10.67 20.02
CA VAL A 74 -16.33 -11.88 19.46
C VAL A 74 -16.29 -11.82 17.94
N GLN A 75 -15.41 -12.61 17.33
CA GLN A 75 -15.31 -12.74 15.87
C GLN A 75 -16.65 -13.22 15.29
N PRO A 76 -17.35 -12.41 14.47
CA PRO A 76 -18.61 -12.83 13.86
C PRO A 76 -18.36 -13.89 12.77
N VAL A 77 -19.37 -14.71 12.51
CA VAL A 77 -19.40 -15.59 11.34
C VAL A 77 -19.58 -14.75 10.06
N VAL A 78 -19.35 -15.36 8.89
CA VAL A 78 -19.65 -14.70 7.60
C VAL A 78 -21.15 -14.48 7.49
N LEU A 79 -21.58 -13.26 7.20
CA LEU A 79 -23.00 -12.88 7.10
C LEU A 79 -23.40 -12.67 5.64
N THR A 80 -24.69 -12.86 5.32
CA THR A 80 -25.21 -12.36 4.04
C THR A 80 -25.31 -10.84 4.09
N SER A 81 -25.92 -10.30 5.15
CA SER A 81 -26.07 -8.86 5.34
C SER A 81 -26.17 -8.50 6.81
N LEU A 82 -25.91 -7.23 7.12
CA LEU A 82 -26.14 -6.63 8.43
C LEU A 82 -26.98 -5.35 8.28
N THR A 83 -28.13 -5.30 8.93
CA THR A 83 -28.99 -4.11 8.98
C THR A 83 -29.07 -3.59 10.41
N ILE A 84 -28.80 -2.30 10.59
CA ILE A 84 -28.92 -1.60 11.87
C ILE A 84 -30.10 -0.65 11.74
N GLU A 85 -31.24 -1.02 12.33
CA GLU A 85 -32.46 -0.22 12.24
C GLU A 85 -32.31 1.12 12.98
N SER A 86 -33.15 2.09 12.62
CA SER A 86 -33.25 3.35 13.35
C SER A 86 -33.48 3.10 14.85
N GLY A 87 -32.75 3.82 15.71
CA GLY A 87 -32.79 3.63 17.16
C GLY A 87 -32.03 2.38 17.66
N ALA A 88 -31.34 1.66 16.79
CA ALA A 88 -30.42 0.58 17.13
C ALA A 88 -28.96 1.02 16.94
N ALA A 89 -28.02 0.25 17.53
CA ALA A 89 -26.59 0.49 17.33
C ALA A 89 -25.79 -0.81 17.23
N LEU A 90 -24.81 -0.82 16.34
CA LEU A 90 -23.67 -1.73 16.41
C LEU A 90 -22.46 -0.96 16.95
N ILE A 91 -21.84 -1.49 18.00
CA ILE A 91 -20.63 -0.94 18.61
C ILE A 91 -19.52 -1.97 18.45
N TRP A 92 -18.40 -1.56 17.87
CA TRP A 92 -17.23 -2.41 17.73
C TRP A 92 -16.47 -2.52 19.05
N GLY A 93 -16.24 -3.73 19.55
CA GLY A 93 -15.41 -3.95 20.73
C GLY A 93 -13.94 -3.70 20.43
N ASN A 94 -13.21 -3.11 21.39
CA ASN A 94 -11.75 -2.94 21.28
C ASN A 94 -11.02 -4.28 21.54
N VAL A 95 -11.23 -5.24 20.64
CA VAL A 95 -10.71 -6.61 20.66
C VAL A 95 -9.87 -6.83 19.39
N ALA A 96 -8.68 -7.39 19.57
CA ALA A 96 -7.71 -7.60 18.49
C ALA A 96 -8.25 -8.53 17.39
N GLY A 97 -8.20 -8.06 16.15
CA GLY A 97 -8.37 -8.88 14.95
C GLY A 97 -9.81 -9.19 14.55
N LEU A 98 -10.81 -8.54 15.14
CA LEU A 98 -12.21 -8.72 14.71
C LEU A 98 -12.35 -8.40 13.21
N THR A 99 -13.05 -9.26 12.48
CA THR A 99 -13.31 -9.09 11.04
C THR A 99 -14.77 -9.33 10.71
N LEU A 100 -15.52 -8.31 10.31
CA LEU A 100 -16.89 -8.46 9.81
C LEU A 100 -16.85 -8.80 8.32
N THR A 101 -17.25 -10.02 7.93
CA THR A 101 -17.34 -10.43 6.52
C THR A 101 -18.80 -10.50 6.11
N THR A 102 -19.23 -9.66 5.16
CA THR A 102 -20.64 -9.56 4.75
C THR A 102 -20.79 -9.06 3.32
N GLN A 103 -21.96 -9.18 2.68
CA GLN A 103 -22.16 -8.62 1.33
C GLN A 103 -22.58 -7.15 1.35
N TYR A 104 -23.26 -6.69 2.40
CA TYR A 104 -23.58 -5.27 2.59
C TYR A 104 -23.96 -4.98 4.04
N VAL A 105 -23.78 -3.73 4.44
CA VAL A 105 -24.19 -3.18 5.73
C VAL A 105 -25.15 -2.01 5.48
N LEU A 106 -26.36 -2.08 6.06
CA LEU A 106 -27.35 -1.02 6.05
C LEU A 106 -27.36 -0.33 7.40
N VAL A 107 -27.15 0.98 7.40
CA VAL A 107 -27.11 1.79 8.63
C VAL A 107 -28.23 2.81 8.57
N ASP A 108 -29.29 2.55 9.34
CA ASP A 108 -30.37 3.50 9.64
C ASP A 108 -30.28 4.01 11.09
N GLY A 109 -29.64 3.23 11.97
CA GLY A 109 -29.28 3.60 13.33
C GLY A 109 -27.82 4.05 13.42
N GLU A 110 -27.08 3.47 14.37
CA GLU A 110 -25.70 3.87 14.65
C GLU A 110 -24.69 2.75 14.38
N PHE A 111 -23.60 3.06 13.68
CA PHE A 111 -22.48 2.17 13.44
C PHE A 111 -21.21 2.80 14.02
N HIS A 112 -20.68 2.23 15.11
CA HIS A 112 -19.53 2.77 15.84
C HIS A 112 -18.33 1.84 15.81
N MET A 113 -17.22 2.28 15.20
CA MET A 113 -15.88 1.73 15.36
C MET A 113 -15.00 2.77 16.08
N GLY A 114 -15.23 2.90 17.38
CA GLY A 114 -14.68 4.01 18.18
C GLY A 114 -15.41 5.32 17.93
N SER A 115 -14.86 6.40 18.48
CA SER A 115 -15.38 7.77 18.38
C SER A 115 -14.24 8.78 18.25
N ALA A 116 -14.59 10.04 17.95
CA ALA A 116 -13.61 11.11 17.84
C ALA A 116 -12.74 11.27 19.11
N SER A 117 -13.32 11.02 20.29
CA SER A 117 -12.65 11.09 21.60
C SER A 117 -12.06 9.77 22.08
N CYS A 118 -12.58 8.61 21.65
CA CYS A 118 -12.00 7.31 21.97
C CYS A 118 -11.88 6.43 20.71
N ARG A 119 -10.68 6.42 20.13
CA ARG A 119 -10.36 5.70 18.89
C ARG A 119 -10.14 4.22 19.12
N LEU A 120 -10.56 3.41 18.16
CA LEU A 120 -10.30 1.98 18.18
C LEU A 120 -8.78 1.76 18.10
N LYS A 121 -8.22 1.05 19.09
CA LYS A 121 -6.78 0.83 19.23
C LYS A 121 -6.35 -0.46 18.56
N GLU A 122 -7.17 -1.47 18.72
CA GLU A 122 -6.95 -2.79 18.16
C GLU A 122 -7.13 -2.81 16.63
N SER A 123 -6.59 -3.85 16.00
CA SER A 123 -6.82 -4.10 14.58
C SER A 123 -8.26 -4.57 14.34
N ALA A 124 -8.88 -4.06 13.29
CA ALA A 124 -10.24 -4.41 12.88
C ALA A 124 -10.37 -4.40 11.36
N ALA A 125 -11.24 -5.25 10.84
CA ALA A 125 -11.49 -5.31 9.41
C ALA A 125 -12.97 -5.46 9.04
N ILE A 126 -13.37 -4.87 7.91
CA ILE A 126 -14.64 -5.14 7.23
C ILE A 126 -14.32 -5.68 5.85
N LYS A 127 -14.89 -6.83 5.49
CA LYS A 127 -14.73 -7.48 4.20
C LYS A 127 -16.07 -7.56 3.49
N LEU A 128 -16.20 -6.76 2.43
CA LEU A 128 -17.40 -6.70 1.59
C LEU A 128 -17.29 -7.73 0.45
N THR A 129 -18.11 -8.77 0.52
CA THR A 129 -18.09 -9.92 -0.40
C THR A 129 -19.25 -9.86 -1.41
N GLY A 130 -19.15 -10.66 -2.46
CA GLY A 130 -20.17 -10.75 -3.50
C GLY A 130 -19.58 -10.63 -4.91
N ARG A 131 -20.42 -10.83 -5.92
CA ARG A 131 -20.04 -10.74 -7.33
C ARG A 131 -20.96 -9.76 -8.04
N SER A 132 -20.47 -9.13 -9.11
CA SER A 132 -21.29 -8.24 -9.94
C SER A 132 -22.49 -8.94 -10.58
N ASN A 133 -22.41 -10.26 -10.78
CA ASN A 133 -23.48 -11.09 -11.32
C ASN A 133 -24.23 -11.88 -10.23
N SER A 134 -24.09 -11.49 -8.96
CA SER A 134 -24.85 -12.07 -7.86
C SER A 134 -26.31 -11.61 -7.92
N ASN A 135 -27.23 -12.53 -7.61
CA ASN A 135 -28.66 -12.23 -7.42
C ASN A 135 -28.93 -11.63 -6.02
N ILE A 136 -27.90 -11.48 -5.19
CA ILE A 136 -27.99 -10.80 -3.90
C ILE A 136 -27.56 -9.36 -4.12
N PHE A 137 -28.53 -8.46 -4.04
CA PHE A 137 -28.39 -7.01 -4.15
C PHE A 137 -29.47 -6.35 -3.31
N MET A 138 -29.32 -5.05 -3.12
CA MET A 138 -30.37 -4.19 -2.60
C MET A 138 -30.75 -3.17 -3.67
N LEU A 139 -31.93 -2.57 -3.55
CA LEU A 139 -32.33 -1.44 -4.37
C LEU A 139 -32.13 -0.16 -3.56
N ASP A 140 -31.55 0.88 -4.16
CA ASP A 140 -31.55 2.21 -3.57
C ASP A 140 -32.82 3.00 -3.91
N GLU A 141 -32.86 4.28 -3.51
CA GLU A 141 -34.00 5.16 -3.73
C GLU A 141 -34.31 5.40 -5.21
N GLU A 142 -33.32 5.21 -6.10
CA GLU A 142 -33.46 5.34 -7.54
C GLU A 142 -33.84 4.00 -8.22
N ASN A 143 -34.01 2.93 -7.43
CA ASN A 143 -34.21 1.55 -7.86
C ASN A 143 -32.99 0.94 -8.59
N ASP A 144 -31.80 1.45 -8.32
CA ASP A 144 -30.57 0.85 -8.82
C ASP A 144 -30.10 -0.29 -7.93
N GLU A 145 -29.58 -1.35 -8.55
CA GLU A 145 -29.07 -2.51 -7.84
C GLU A 145 -27.69 -2.24 -7.22
N ILE A 146 -27.63 -2.08 -5.91
CA ILE A 146 -26.40 -1.87 -5.15
C ILE A 146 -25.89 -3.19 -4.53
N ARG A 147 -24.57 -3.38 -4.54
CA ARG A 147 -23.87 -4.55 -3.98
C ARG A 147 -22.57 -4.11 -3.31
N LYS A 148 -22.06 -4.87 -2.34
CA LYS A 148 -20.80 -4.58 -1.62
C LYS A 148 -20.76 -3.17 -1.02
N VAL A 149 -21.80 -2.79 -0.30
CA VAL A 149 -21.96 -1.42 0.20
C VAL A 149 -22.03 -1.36 1.71
N ILE A 150 -21.43 -0.33 2.30
CA ILE A 150 -21.87 0.23 3.59
C ILE A 150 -22.72 1.46 3.26
N LEU A 151 -24.02 1.39 3.48
CA LEU A 151 -24.98 2.43 3.12
C LEU A 151 -25.50 3.12 4.38
N ALA A 152 -25.16 4.39 4.56
CA ALA A 152 -25.71 5.24 5.62
C ALA A 152 -26.86 6.06 5.06
N ARG A 153 -28.07 5.85 5.61
CA ARG A 153 -29.32 6.48 5.13
C ARG A 153 -29.81 7.57 6.09
N GLU A 154 -31.08 7.95 5.94
CA GLU A 154 -31.73 8.90 6.82
C GLU A 154 -31.58 8.52 8.30
N ASN A 155 -31.23 9.50 9.15
CA ASN A 155 -30.92 9.38 10.58
C ASN A 155 -29.70 8.53 10.95
N ALA A 156 -28.94 8.03 9.97
CA ALA A 156 -27.77 7.22 10.23
C ALA A 156 -26.66 8.00 10.94
N THR A 157 -26.01 7.37 11.91
CA THR A 157 -24.76 7.83 12.53
C THR A 157 -23.65 6.84 12.17
N LEU A 158 -22.73 7.26 11.31
CA LEU A 158 -21.59 6.45 10.88
C LEU A 158 -20.31 6.98 11.52
N GLU A 159 -19.75 6.25 12.49
CA GLU A 159 -18.57 6.65 13.25
C GLU A 159 -17.47 5.60 13.08
N ILE A 160 -16.46 5.89 12.27
CA ILE A 160 -15.29 5.02 12.07
C ILE A 160 -14.03 5.80 12.44
N HIS A 161 -13.41 5.45 13.56
CA HIS A 161 -12.28 6.20 14.14
C HIS A 161 -11.11 5.29 14.49
N GLY A 162 -10.19 5.14 13.53
CA GLY A 162 -8.90 4.48 13.72
C GLY A 162 -7.91 5.33 14.51
N MET A 163 -6.77 4.73 14.84
CA MET A 163 -5.67 5.39 15.55
C MET A 163 -5.15 6.61 14.80
N ARG A 164 -4.82 7.67 15.54
CA ARG A 164 -4.21 8.87 14.94
C ARG A 164 -2.80 8.53 14.48
N LYS A 165 -2.57 8.68 13.18
CA LYS A 165 -1.25 8.60 12.56
C LYS A 165 -1.08 9.76 11.59
N THR A 166 0.14 10.28 11.47
CA THR A 166 0.48 11.25 10.41
C THR A 166 0.19 10.61 9.06
N SER A 167 -0.66 11.20 8.23
CA SER A 167 -1.11 10.56 6.98
C SER A 167 -0.03 10.60 5.89
N TRP A 168 0.66 11.73 5.78
CA TRP A 168 1.81 11.88 4.90
C TRP A 168 2.68 13.07 5.36
N THR A 169 3.90 13.13 4.87
CA THR A 169 4.88 14.22 5.04
C THR A 169 5.73 14.30 3.77
N ARG A 170 6.86 15.00 3.78
CA ARG A 170 7.84 15.05 2.68
C ARG A 170 9.18 14.55 3.15
N LEU A 171 10.04 14.17 2.20
CA LEU A 171 11.45 13.96 2.50
C LEU A 171 12.11 15.27 2.97
N ALA A 172 13.05 15.15 3.90
CA ALA A 172 14.00 16.21 4.25
C ALA A 172 15.39 15.97 3.63
N GLN A 173 15.62 14.79 3.05
CA GLN A 173 16.83 14.45 2.33
C GLN A 173 16.53 13.61 1.10
N THR A 174 17.29 13.86 0.03
CA THR A 174 17.17 13.08 -1.22
C THR A 174 17.58 11.63 -1.00
N ILE A 175 16.71 10.70 -1.38
CA ILE A 175 17.01 9.27 -1.47
C ILE A 175 17.67 9.00 -2.81
N LYS A 176 18.76 8.25 -2.82
CA LYS A 176 19.44 7.80 -4.03
C LYS A 176 19.29 6.29 -4.21
N PRO A 177 19.34 5.80 -5.46
CA PRO A 177 19.35 4.36 -5.69
C PRO A 177 20.68 3.76 -5.25
N ILE A 178 20.68 2.46 -4.94
CA ILE A 178 21.84 1.75 -4.37
C ILE A 178 23.13 1.93 -5.19
N SER A 179 23.02 2.08 -6.51
CA SER A 179 24.15 2.29 -7.43
C SER A 179 24.98 3.55 -7.14
N HIS A 180 24.45 4.50 -6.38
CA HIS A 180 25.13 5.74 -5.99
C HIS A 180 25.92 5.62 -4.68
N TYR A 181 25.92 4.43 -4.05
CA TYR A 181 26.67 4.15 -2.83
C TYR A 181 27.83 3.18 -3.15
N PRO A 182 28.97 3.67 -3.66
CA PRO A 182 30.08 2.80 -4.11
C PRO A 182 30.69 1.94 -2.99
N CYS A 183 30.56 2.37 -1.74
CA CYS A 183 31.03 1.64 -0.56
C CYS A 183 29.95 0.78 0.12
N ALA A 184 28.75 0.65 -0.49
CA ALA A 184 27.66 -0.13 0.07
C ALA A 184 27.90 -1.64 0.01
N PHE A 185 28.57 -2.08 -1.06
CA PHE A 185 28.79 -3.49 -1.36
C PHE A 185 30.09 -3.97 -0.71
N VAL A 186 29.96 -4.95 0.19
CA VAL A 186 31.09 -5.74 0.72
C VAL A 186 31.38 -6.91 -0.22
N TYR A 187 30.32 -7.47 -0.80
CA TYR A 187 30.38 -8.51 -1.81
C TYR A 187 29.25 -8.31 -2.82
N ASP A 188 29.55 -8.48 -4.11
CA ASP A 188 28.55 -8.48 -5.19
C ASP A 188 28.92 -9.56 -6.20
N HIS A 189 28.07 -10.59 -6.32
CA HIS A 189 28.26 -11.71 -7.23
C HIS A 189 28.36 -11.26 -8.71
N SER A 190 27.80 -10.10 -9.07
CA SER A 190 27.81 -9.57 -10.43
C SER A 190 29.10 -8.81 -10.80
N ASP A 191 29.98 -8.50 -9.84
CA ASP A 191 31.25 -7.84 -10.10
C ASP A 191 32.24 -8.83 -10.77
N HIS A 192 32.23 -8.84 -12.10
CA HIS A 192 33.06 -9.71 -12.94
C HIS A 192 34.56 -9.36 -12.91
N GLU A 193 34.93 -8.19 -12.39
CA GLU A 193 36.34 -7.75 -12.29
C GLU A 193 36.99 -8.31 -11.02
N VAL A 194 36.24 -8.32 -9.91
CA VAL A 194 36.70 -8.82 -8.61
C VAL A 194 36.43 -10.31 -8.45
N ASN A 195 35.32 -10.80 -9.03
CA ASN A 195 34.91 -12.19 -8.91
C ASN A 195 35.08 -12.93 -10.24
N ALA A 196 36.20 -13.66 -10.37
CA ALA A 196 36.42 -14.60 -11.49
C ALA A 196 35.24 -15.59 -11.67
N PHE A 197 34.46 -15.80 -10.60
CA PHE A 197 33.28 -16.66 -10.49
C PHE A 197 32.06 -16.19 -11.27
N ALA A 198 31.91 -14.89 -11.53
CA ALA A 198 30.75 -14.36 -12.24
C ALA A 198 30.68 -14.86 -13.71
N LYS A 199 31.77 -15.48 -14.20
CA LYS A 199 31.84 -16.16 -15.51
C LYS A 199 31.31 -17.60 -15.50
N GLU A 200 31.22 -18.27 -14.35
CA GLU A 200 30.81 -19.69 -14.26
C GLU A 200 29.29 -19.84 -14.09
N ARG A 201 28.54 -19.44 -15.12
CA ARG A 201 27.09 -19.64 -15.28
C ARG A 201 26.75 -21.09 -15.58
N THR A 202 27.15 -21.97 -14.68
CA THR A 202 27.08 -23.42 -14.85
C THR A 202 25.96 -23.99 -14.00
N LYS A 203 25.27 -25.00 -14.54
CA LYS A 203 24.22 -25.75 -13.84
C LYS A 203 24.76 -26.30 -12.52
N GLY A 204 23.93 -26.46 -11.49
CA GLY A 204 24.32 -27.05 -10.21
C GLY A 204 23.79 -26.27 -9.01
N LEU A 205 24.04 -26.81 -7.81
CA LEU A 205 23.83 -26.10 -6.56
C LEU A 205 25.10 -25.33 -6.22
N HIS A 206 24.98 -24.01 -6.19
CA HIS A 206 26.05 -23.10 -5.81
C HIS A 206 25.91 -22.78 -4.34
N ILE A 207 27.01 -22.86 -3.61
CA ILE A 207 27.08 -22.63 -2.17
C ILE A 207 28.20 -21.62 -1.92
N ILE A 208 27.83 -20.45 -1.41
CA ILE A 208 28.77 -19.42 -1.00
C ILE A 208 28.76 -19.34 0.51
N VAL A 209 29.95 -19.27 1.10
CA VAL A 209 30.15 -19.12 2.54
C VAL A 209 30.87 -17.82 2.80
N TRP A 210 30.32 -17.01 3.68
CA TRP A 210 30.94 -15.76 4.13
C TRP A 210 31.33 -15.82 5.60
N ASN A 211 32.35 -15.04 5.93
CA ASN A 211 32.58 -14.57 7.28
C ASN A 211 31.46 -13.61 7.69
N GLU A 212 31.27 -13.43 9.00
CA GLU A 212 30.24 -12.54 9.55
C GLU A 212 30.44 -11.06 9.17
N ASP A 213 31.66 -10.68 8.81
CA ASP A 213 32.01 -9.34 8.31
C ASP A 213 31.69 -9.14 6.82
N GLY A 214 31.15 -10.16 6.15
CA GLY A 214 30.78 -10.14 4.74
C GLY A 214 31.87 -10.57 3.77
N THR A 215 33.10 -10.81 4.25
CA THR A 215 34.18 -11.30 3.37
C THR A 215 33.95 -12.74 2.97
N LEU A 216 34.33 -13.09 1.74
CA LEU A 216 34.19 -14.45 1.22
C LEU A 216 35.09 -15.42 2.01
N TYR A 217 34.52 -16.49 2.53
CA TYR A 217 35.23 -17.54 3.27
C TYR A 217 35.52 -18.75 2.40
N ASP A 218 34.49 -19.29 1.73
CA ASP A 218 34.60 -20.46 0.86
C ASP A 218 33.51 -20.46 -0.20
N PHE A 219 33.71 -21.23 -1.27
CA PHE A 219 32.75 -21.42 -2.34
C PHE A 219 32.84 -22.84 -2.88
N THR A 220 31.68 -23.46 -3.11
CA THR A 220 31.63 -24.74 -3.79
C THR A 220 30.41 -24.85 -4.70
N ARG A 221 30.58 -25.62 -5.78
CA ARG A 221 29.51 -25.97 -6.70
C ARG A 221 29.33 -27.47 -6.73
N LEU A 222 28.16 -27.93 -6.34
CA LEU A 222 27.83 -29.35 -6.29
C LEU A 222 26.94 -29.75 -7.46
N GLN A 223 27.40 -30.76 -8.21
CA GLN A 223 26.53 -31.53 -9.09
C GLN A 223 25.88 -32.68 -8.33
N VAL A 224 26.57 -33.30 -7.39
CA VAL A 224 26.01 -34.36 -6.55
C VAL A 224 26.07 -33.91 -5.10
N PHE A 225 25.06 -34.24 -4.32
CA PHE A 225 24.86 -33.72 -2.96
C PHE A 225 25.46 -34.61 -1.88
N THR A 226 25.94 -35.81 -2.23
CA THR A 226 26.64 -36.72 -1.31
C THR A 226 27.75 -36.03 -0.47
N PRO A 227 28.57 -35.11 -1.01
CA PRO A 227 29.60 -34.41 -0.23
C PRO A 227 29.08 -33.29 0.67
N LEU A 228 27.82 -32.87 0.51
CA LEU A 228 27.25 -31.67 1.15
C LEU A 228 27.32 -31.76 2.67
N LYS A 229 26.92 -32.91 3.23
CA LYS A 229 26.92 -33.09 4.69
C LYS A 229 28.30 -32.88 5.29
N LYS A 230 29.34 -33.43 4.65
CA LYS A 230 30.73 -33.28 5.08
C LYS A 230 31.18 -31.82 4.96
N PHE A 231 30.84 -31.16 3.86
CA PHE A 231 31.13 -29.75 3.66
C PHE A 231 30.51 -28.88 4.76
N ILE A 232 29.20 -28.96 4.96
CA ILE A 232 28.47 -28.17 5.97
C ILE A 232 28.96 -28.46 7.39
N THR A 233 29.26 -29.72 7.71
CA THR A 233 29.79 -30.10 9.03
C THR A 233 31.20 -29.56 9.28
N SER A 234 32.00 -29.38 8.23
CA SER A 234 33.35 -28.84 8.35
C SER A 234 33.42 -27.33 8.57
N LEU A 235 32.32 -26.61 8.32
CA LEU A 235 32.27 -25.15 8.49
C LEU A 235 32.18 -24.78 9.98
N PRO A 236 32.94 -23.77 10.43
CA PRO A 236 32.77 -23.20 11.77
C PRO A 236 31.36 -22.64 11.96
N ASN A 237 30.86 -22.66 13.20
CA ASN A 237 29.64 -21.93 13.55
C ASN A 237 29.85 -20.41 13.37
N GLY A 238 28.76 -19.68 13.10
CA GLY A 238 28.76 -18.24 12.85
C GLY A 238 28.91 -17.84 11.38
N LYS A 239 29.46 -18.72 10.51
CA LYS A 239 29.56 -18.45 9.07
C LYS A 239 28.17 -18.31 8.43
N VAL A 240 28.03 -17.41 7.47
CA VAL A 240 26.79 -17.26 6.70
C VAL A 240 26.89 -18.10 5.44
N ILE A 241 25.87 -18.90 5.17
CA ILE A 241 25.80 -19.82 4.04
C ILE A 241 24.66 -19.36 3.15
N GLY A 242 24.98 -19.07 1.89
CA GLY A 242 24.01 -18.80 0.83
C GLY A 242 24.02 -19.95 -0.17
N MET A 243 22.84 -20.42 -0.55
CA MET A 243 22.68 -21.44 -1.58
C MET A 243 21.73 -20.97 -2.67
N TYR A 244 22.02 -21.34 -3.91
CA TYR A 244 21.12 -21.12 -5.02
C TYR A 244 21.31 -22.17 -6.12
N ALA A 245 20.25 -22.44 -6.87
CA ALA A 245 20.26 -23.46 -7.89
C ALA A 245 20.13 -22.88 -9.30
N VAL A 246 21.04 -23.27 -10.18
CA VAL A 246 21.01 -22.89 -11.60
C VAL A 246 20.59 -24.08 -12.46
N GLY A 247 19.53 -23.87 -13.26
CA GLY A 247 19.00 -24.86 -14.19
C GLY A 247 18.40 -26.08 -13.49
N ASP A 248 18.65 -27.27 -14.04
CA ASP A 248 18.33 -28.57 -13.41
C ASP A 248 19.30 -28.94 -12.27
N GLY A 249 19.93 -27.94 -11.66
CA GLY A 249 20.95 -28.07 -10.61
C GLY A 249 20.45 -28.85 -9.40
N ILE A 250 19.17 -28.69 -9.06
CA ILE A 250 18.48 -29.44 -8.01
C ILE A 250 17.89 -30.76 -8.52
N CYS A 251 17.74 -30.98 -9.85
CA CYS A 251 17.17 -32.23 -10.33
C CYS A 251 17.54 -32.73 -11.75
N CYS A 252 18.33 -33.80 -11.77
CA CYS A 252 18.09 -35.08 -12.44
C CYS A 252 17.56 -35.14 -13.89
N ARG A 253 18.45 -35.02 -14.90
CA ARG A 253 18.34 -35.91 -16.08
C ARG A 253 18.95 -37.31 -15.83
N ASN A 254 19.82 -37.48 -14.82
CA ASN A 254 20.55 -38.75 -14.56
C ASN A 254 20.92 -39.07 -13.07
N LYS A 255 20.37 -38.40 -12.03
CA LYS A 255 20.80 -38.60 -10.62
C LYS A 255 19.79 -39.43 -9.81
N LYS A 256 20.28 -40.25 -8.85
CA LYS A 256 19.50 -41.19 -8.03
C LYS A 256 18.71 -40.44 -6.95
N LYS A 257 17.45 -40.85 -6.67
CA LYS A 257 16.56 -40.32 -5.60
C LYS A 257 17.26 -40.10 -4.24
N ALA A 258 18.22 -40.97 -3.91
CA ALA A 258 19.03 -40.88 -2.69
C ALA A 258 19.93 -39.63 -2.58
N ASP A 259 20.36 -39.06 -3.71
CA ASP A 259 21.22 -37.86 -3.69
C ASP A 259 20.41 -36.61 -3.30
N PHE A 260 19.19 -36.46 -3.82
CA PHE A 260 18.29 -35.37 -3.40
C PHE A 260 17.87 -35.50 -1.94
N ALA A 261 17.59 -36.72 -1.47
CA ALA A 261 17.30 -36.96 -0.04
C ALA A 261 18.44 -36.51 0.88
N THR A 262 19.70 -36.52 0.39
CA THR A 262 20.85 -36.00 1.15
C THR A 262 20.82 -34.47 1.23
N LEU A 263 20.43 -33.78 0.15
CA LEU A 263 20.25 -32.33 0.15
C LEU A 263 19.16 -31.91 1.14
N GLU A 264 18.01 -32.58 1.07
CA GLU A 264 16.87 -32.36 1.96
C GLU A 264 17.23 -32.64 3.42
N ASP A 265 17.90 -33.76 3.72
CA ASP A 265 18.40 -34.10 5.07
C ASP A 265 19.29 -32.99 5.64
N VAL A 266 20.27 -32.52 4.86
CA VAL A 266 21.20 -31.48 5.36
C VAL A 266 20.49 -30.15 5.57
N ILE A 267 19.65 -29.73 4.63
CA ILE A 267 18.95 -28.44 4.78
C ILE A 267 17.98 -28.50 5.96
N VAL A 268 17.20 -29.57 6.11
CA VAL A 268 16.23 -29.70 7.21
C VAL A 268 16.93 -29.91 8.55
N ASN A 269 17.82 -30.90 8.64
CA ASN A 269 18.37 -31.34 9.92
C ASN A 269 19.61 -30.55 10.37
N ASP A 270 20.42 -30.02 9.46
CA ASP A 270 21.64 -29.28 9.82
C ASP A 270 21.46 -27.76 9.72
N LEU A 271 20.65 -27.28 8.76
CA LEU A 271 20.44 -25.85 8.52
C LEU A 271 19.08 -25.34 9.01
N GLY A 272 18.07 -26.19 9.21
CA GLY A 272 16.75 -25.80 9.70
C GLY A 272 15.79 -25.27 8.65
N GLY A 273 15.98 -25.61 7.37
CA GLY A 273 15.02 -25.31 6.32
C GLY A 273 13.83 -26.27 6.33
N ASP A 274 12.71 -25.84 5.77
CA ASP A 274 11.49 -26.62 5.58
C ASP A 274 10.97 -26.51 4.14
N VAL A 275 11.27 -25.43 3.44
CA VAL A 275 10.80 -25.14 2.09
C VAL A 275 11.39 -26.13 1.08
N ILE A 276 12.64 -26.58 1.27
CA ILE A 276 13.29 -27.58 0.42
C ILE A 276 12.44 -28.84 0.19
N THR A 277 11.63 -29.25 1.16
CA THR A 277 10.76 -30.44 1.09
C THR A 277 9.67 -30.33 0.02
N LYS A 278 9.35 -29.10 -0.39
CA LYS A 278 8.33 -28.78 -1.40
C LYS A 278 8.93 -28.53 -2.79
N VAL A 279 10.26 -28.49 -2.90
CA VAL A 279 10.96 -28.10 -4.14
C VAL A 279 10.89 -29.23 -5.16
N GLY A 280 10.22 -28.95 -6.27
CA GLY A 280 10.08 -29.86 -7.40
C GLY A 280 11.33 -29.93 -8.29
N LYS A 281 11.24 -30.83 -9.28
CA LYS A 281 12.33 -31.18 -10.20
C LYS A 281 12.91 -30.01 -10.99
N GLU A 282 12.14 -28.96 -11.24
CA GLU A 282 12.61 -27.87 -12.09
C GLU A 282 12.37 -26.50 -11.46
N ASP A 283 12.12 -26.50 -10.15
CA ASP A 283 11.80 -25.31 -9.39
C ASP A 283 13.08 -24.51 -9.11
N SER A 284 12.92 -23.20 -9.02
CA SER A 284 13.99 -22.35 -8.53
C SER A 284 14.05 -22.45 -7.01
N TYR A 285 15.26 -22.37 -6.46
CA TYR A 285 15.47 -22.44 -5.01
C TYR A 285 16.62 -21.53 -4.59
N SER A 286 16.44 -20.87 -3.45
CA SER A 286 17.45 -20.08 -2.77
C SER A 286 17.34 -20.27 -1.26
N LEU A 287 18.48 -20.27 -0.59
CA LEU A 287 18.57 -20.34 0.86
C LEU A 287 19.64 -19.37 1.37
N LEU A 288 19.39 -18.82 2.56
CA LEU A 288 20.35 -18.04 3.33
C LEU A 288 20.24 -18.42 4.81
N THR A 289 21.35 -18.71 5.48
CA THR A 289 21.34 -19.14 6.89
C THR A 289 22.67 -18.85 7.58
N GLN A 290 22.66 -18.71 8.90
CA GLN A 290 23.85 -18.68 9.74
C GLN A 290 24.14 -20.06 10.33
N LYS A 291 25.33 -20.60 10.04
CA LYS A 291 25.75 -21.91 10.53
C LYS A 291 25.73 -21.96 12.05
N GLY A 292 24.98 -22.93 12.60
CA GLY A 292 24.83 -23.12 14.04
C GLY A 292 23.63 -22.37 14.65
N ASN A 293 22.90 -21.58 13.86
CA ASN A 293 21.66 -20.92 14.28
C ASN A 293 20.54 -21.15 13.26
N LYS A 294 19.80 -22.25 13.44
CA LYS A 294 18.75 -22.70 12.53
C LYS A 294 17.59 -21.71 12.39
N ASN A 295 17.37 -20.84 13.38
CA ASN A 295 16.29 -19.85 13.36
C ASN A 295 16.53 -18.71 12.34
N THR A 296 17.74 -18.63 11.77
CA THR A 296 18.09 -17.62 10.76
C THR A 296 17.85 -18.08 9.34
N THR A 297 17.41 -19.32 9.14
CA THR A 297 17.23 -19.90 7.80
C THR A 297 16.06 -19.26 7.09
N GLN A 298 16.37 -18.66 5.95
CA GLN A 298 15.42 -18.09 5.01
C GLN A 298 15.49 -18.91 3.72
N GLU A 299 14.34 -19.30 3.20
CA GLU A 299 14.24 -20.07 1.96
C GLU A 299 13.19 -19.48 1.02
N HIS A 300 13.43 -19.65 -0.27
CA HIS A 300 12.48 -19.31 -1.31
C HIS A 300 12.47 -20.38 -2.39
N HIS A 301 11.29 -20.76 -2.85
CA HIS A 301 11.12 -21.59 -4.03
C HIS A 301 10.07 -20.98 -4.97
N LEU A 302 10.25 -21.17 -6.28
CA LEU A 302 9.17 -20.97 -7.25
C LEU A 302 9.05 -22.16 -8.16
N ILE A 303 7.80 -22.55 -8.41
CA ILE A 303 7.43 -23.64 -9.29
C ILE A 303 7.72 -23.27 -10.75
N LYS A 304 8.33 -24.18 -11.52
CA LYS A 304 8.58 -23.93 -12.94
C LYS A 304 7.31 -23.54 -13.69
N GLY A 305 7.39 -22.46 -14.47
CA GLY A 305 6.28 -22.00 -15.31
C GLY A 305 5.28 -21.11 -14.57
N GLN A 306 5.31 -21.04 -13.23
CA GLN A 306 4.76 -19.91 -12.52
C GLN A 306 5.62 -18.68 -12.83
N LYS A 307 5.17 -17.87 -13.79
CA LYS A 307 5.55 -16.47 -13.78
C LYS A 307 4.92 -15.89 -12.53
N SER A 308 5.67 -15.18 -11.69
CA SER A 308 5.03 -14.30 -10.70
C SER A 308 4.01 -13.46 -11.46
N LYS A 309 2.72 -13.66 -11.14
CA LYS A 309 1.58 -13.12 -11.90
C LYS A 309 1.46 -11.59 -11.67
N TYR A 310 2.31 -11.01 -10.81
CA TYR A 310 2.14 -9.68 -10.23
C TYR A 310 3.38 -8.79 -10.14
N ILE A 311 4.54 -9.12 -10.73
CA ILE A 311 5.75 -8.29 -10.52
C ILE A 311 6.16 -7.58 -11.81
N GLU A 312 5.87 -6.27 -11.86
CA GLU A 312 6.77 -5.29 -12.48
C GLU A 312 8.19 -5.58 -12.01
N GLN A 313 9.02 -6.21 -12.85
CA GLN A 313 10.50 -6.25 -12.94
C GLN A 313 11.43 -6.02 -11.71
N LYS A 314 10.95 -5.90 -10.48
CA LYS A 314 11.70 -5.56 -9.26
C LYS A 314 12.22 -6.85 -8.63
N GLU A 315 13.51 -6.88 -8.37
CA GLU A 315 14.18 -8.03 -7.77
C GLU A 315 13.81 -8.11 -6.29
N GLU A 316 13.28 -9.25 -5.86
CA GLU A 316 13.09 -9.53 -4.44
C GLU A 316 14.30 -10.28 -3.88
N TYR A 317 14.57 -10.11 -2.60
CA TYR A 317 15.72 -10.73 -1.93
C TYR A 317 15.27 -11.46 -0.66
N LEU A 318 15.86 -12.63 -0.40
CA LEU A 318 15.97 -13.12 0.98
C LEU A 318 17.06 -12.29 1.65
N GLN A 319 16.82 -11.87 2.90
CA GLN A 319 17.72 -11.02 3.67
C GLN A 319 18.05 -11.69 4.99
N LEU A 320 19.32 -11.64 5.40
CA LEU A 320 19.78 -12.10 6.71
C LEU A 320 20.65 -10.98 7.31
N PRO A 321 20.02 -10.06 8.07
CA PRO A 321 20.74 -8.99 8.73
C PRO A 321 21.48 -9.49 9.97
N LEU A 322 22.79 -9.24 10.03
CA LEU A 322 23.61 -9.32 11.23
C LEU A 322 23.90 -7.91 11.74
N TRP A 323 22.96 -7.35 12.52
CA TRP A 323 23.02 -5.97 13.02
C TRP A 323 24.29 -5.65 13.80
N GLU A 324 24.73 -6.56 14.69
CA GLU A 324 25.96 -6.44 15.48
C GLU A 324 27.24 -6.34 14.62
N LYS A 325 27.17 -6.84 13.38
CA LYS A 325 28.27 -6.80 12.40
C LYS A 325 28.06 -5.71 11.35
N GLN A 326 26.92 -5.03 11.39
CA GLN A 326 26.47 -4.07 10.38
C GLN A 326 26.54 -4.65 8.96
N ARG A 327 26.11 -5.91 8.80
CA ARG A 327 26.06 -6.61 7.51
C ARG A 327 24.67 -7.16 7.24
N ASP A 328 24.25 -7.08 5.99
CA ASP A 328 23.08 -7.78 5.48
C ASP A 328 23.49 -8.66 4.30
N PHE A 329 23.21 -9.95 4.43
CA PHE A 329 23.46 -10.93 3.39
C PHE A 329 22.18 -11.09 2.59
N GLN A 330 22.30 -11.05 1.27
CA GLN A 330 21.13 -11.12 0.40
C GLN A 330 21.32 -12.10 -0.74
N VAL A 331 20.25 -12.84 -1.05
CA VAL A 331 20.15 -13.68 -2.25
C VAL A 331 18.86 -13.37 -2.99
N ALA A 332 18.95 -13.14 -4.30
CA ALA A 332 17.78 -12.84 -5.12
C ALA A 332 16.79 -14.02 -5.15
N LYS A 333 15.52 -13.73 -4.85
CA LYS A 333 14.37 -14.60 -5.10
C LYS A 333 14.14 -14.63 -6.61
N SER A 334 14.45 -15.73 -7.29
CA SER A 334 14.33 -15.79 -8.75
C SER A 334 12.87 -15.76 -9.19
N ALA A 335 12.52 -15.03 -10.26
CA ALA A 335 11.19 -15.03 -10.88
C ALA A 335 11.17 -15.38 -12.39
N LYS A 336 12.27 -15.20 -13.14
CA LYS A 336 12.32 -15.48 -14.61
C LYS A 336 13.73 -15.72 -15.18
N THR A 337 14.80 -15.26 -14.54
CA THR A 337 16.16 -15.35 -15.08
C THR A 337 16.91 -16.53 -14.49
N THR A 338 17.83 -17.10 -15.27
CA THR A 338 18.81 -18.10 -14.82
C THR A 338 19.92 -17.51 -13.93
N HIS A 339 19.71 -16.28 -13.42
CA HIS A 339 20.74 -15.46 -12.80
C HIS A 339 20.26 -15.05 -11.40
N GLN A 340 20.74 -15.78 -10.40
CA GLN A 340 20.62 -15.40 -9.00
C GLN A 340 21.95 -14.78 -8.57
N PHE A 341 21.89 -13.61 -7.99
CA PHE A 341 23.06 -12.92 -7.46
C PHE A 341 22.97 -12.89 -5.95
N PHE A 342 24.13 -13.11 -5.33
CA PHE A 342 24.31 -12.78 -3.93
C PHE A 342 24.95 -11.42 -3.81
N ARG A 343 24.58 -10.71 -2.76
CA ARG A 343 25.28 -9.50 -2.35
C ARG A 343 25.36 -9.45 -0.84
N VAL A 344 26.39 -8.79 -0.35
CA VAL A 344 26.52 -8.43 1.05
C VAL A 344 26.63 -6.92 1.12
N LEU A 345 25.71 -6.32 1.86
CA LEU A 345 25.58 -4.90 2.03
C LEU A 345 25.89 -4.49 3.47
N THR A 346 26.23 -3.23 3.67
CA THR A 346 26.15 -2.62 5.00
C THR A 346 24.68 -2.41 5.39
N THR A 347 24.34 -2.60 6.68
CA THR A 347 22.95 -2.48 7.16
C THR A 347 22.37 -1.09 6.94
N HIS A 348 23.18 -0.03 7.04
CA HIS A 348 22.74 1.34 6.78
C HIS A 348 22.26 1.55 5.34
N VAL A 349 22.84 0.84 4.36
CA VAL A 349 22.40 0.94 2.96
C VAL A 349 21.26 -0.03 2.69
N ALA A 350 21.34 -1.27 3.19
CA ALA A 350 20.29 -2.27 3.02
C ALA A 350 18.94 -1.83 3.64
N TYR A 351 19.01 -1.11 4.76
CA TYR A 351 17.90 -0.64 5.57
C TYR A 351 18.03 0.87 5.85
N PRO A 352 17.78 1.71 4.83
CA PRO A 352 18.02 3.14 4.95
C PRO A 352 17.10 3.78 5.99
N ILE A 353 17.64 4.78 6.69
CA ILE A 353 16.85 5.73 7.45
C ILE A 353 16.42 6.84 6.49
N LEU A 354 15.12 7.16 6.50
CA LEU A 354 14.56 8.27 5.75
C LEU A 354 14.44 9.49 6.66
N GLU A 355 15.00 10.60 6.22
CA GLU A 355 14.80 11.91 6.86
C GLU A 355 13.49 12.51 6.37
N LEU A 356 12.61 12.89 7.29
CA LEU A 356 11.30 13.45 7.00
C LEU A 356 11.22 14.91 7.44
N ALA A 357 10.40 15.68 6.72
CA ALA A 357 10.21 17.11 6.96
C ALA A 357 9.53 17.40 8.30
N ASP A 358 8.65 16.50 8.71
CA ASP A 358 7.82 16.63 9.90
C ASP A 358 8.03 15.46 10.86
N THR A 359 7.70 15.66 12.13
CA THR A 359 7.55 14.57 13.08
C THR A 359 6.45 13.62 12.63
N VAL A 360 6.77 12.34 12.52
CA VAL A 360 5.79 11.29 12.21
C VAL A 360 5.24 10.68 13.48
N ARG A 361 3.91 10.71 13.63
CA ARG A 361 3.22 10.15 14.78
C ARG A 361 2.60 8.80 14.40
N GLY A 362 2.86 7.79 15.23
CA GLY A 362 2.17 6.50 15.17
C GLY A 362 2.56 5.58 14.01
N TRP A 363 3.66 5.85 13.30
CA TRP A 363 4.22 4.92 12.32
C TRP A 363 5.02 3.86 13.07
N LEU A 364 4.64 2.59 12.90
CA LEU A 364 5.17 1.46 13.65
C LEU A 364 5.80 0.42 12.71
N PRO A 365 6.73 -0.43 13.19
CA PRO A 365 7.22 -1.55 12.41
C PRO A 365 6.08 -2.40 11.84
N GLY A 366 6.15 -2.71 10.55
CA GLY A 366 5.10 -3.40 9.80
C GLY A 366 4.14 -2.47 9.04
N ASP A 367 4.11 -1.17 9.35
CA ASP A 367 3.36 -0.20 8.55
C ASP A 367 3.96 -0.05 7.15
N LYS A 368 3.10 -0.01 6.14
CA LYS A 368 3.50 0.25 4.75
C LYS A 368 3.46 1.73 4.45
N ILE A 369 4.53 2.24 3.84
CA ILE A 369 4.63 3.60 3.32
C ILE A 369 4.75 3.60 1.80
N LEU A 370 4.47 4.76 1.21
CA LEU A 370 4.69 5.12 -0.19
C LEU A 370 5.63 6.31 -0.23
N VAL A 371 6.69 6.24 -1.03
CA VAL A 371 7.52 7.39 -1.41
C VAL A 371 7.17 7.75 -2.85
N THR A 372 6.69 8.98 -3.06
CA THR A 372 6.18 9.42 -4.36
C THR A 372 7.30 9.59 -5.39
N SER A 373 6.95 9.50 -6.67
CA SER A 373 7.89 9.81 -7.75
C SER A 373 8.19 11.30 -7.78
N THR A 374 9.44 11.66 -8.03
CA THR A 374 9.85 13.04 -8.35
C THR A 374 10.30 13.16 -9.80
N ASP A 375 9.83 12.25 -10.66
CA ASP A 375 10.03 12.24 -12.12
C ASP A 375 8.69 12.49 -12.83
N TYR A 376 8.71 12.62 -14.16
CA TYR A 376 7.51 12.71 -14.98
C TYR A 376 6.70 11.40 -15.00
N ASP A 377 7.37 10.28 -14.75
CA ASP A 377 6.70 8.99 -14.61
C ASP A 377 6.33 8.74 -13.14
N TRP A 378 5.03 8.79 -12.85
CA TRP A 378 4.51 8.53 -11.51
C TRP A 378 4.75 7.08 -11.05
N ALA A 379 4.92 6.14 -11.99
CA ALA A 379 5.12 4.72 -11.68
C ALA A 379 6.50 4.42 -11.05
N LEU A 380 7.39 5.42 -11.00
CA LEU A 380 8.65 5.32 -10.25
C LEU A 380 8.46 5.51 -8.74
N ALA A 381 7.22 5.67 -8.26
CA ALA A 381 6.91 5.62 -6.85
C ALA A 381 7.21 4.23 -6.26
N GLU A 382 7.55 4.21 -4.98
CA GLU A 382 8.05 3.01 -4.32
C GLU A 382 7.44 2.82 -2.94
N THR A 383 6.96 1.61 -2.64
CA THR A 383 6.43 1.28 -1.30
C THR A 383 7.47 0.55 -0.46
N ARG A 384 7.50 0.83 0.84
CA ARG A 384 8.39 0.16 1.80
C ARG A 384 7.65 -0.18 3.06
N ASP A 385 8.17 -1.15 3.80
CA ASP A 385 7.69 -1.44 5.15
C ASP A 385 8.60 -0.79 6.17
N VAL A 386 8.00 -0.11 7.15
CA VAL A 386 8.70 0.45 8.30
C VAL A 386 9.23 -0.70 9.14
N ILE A 387 10.46 -0.57 9.63
CA ILE A 387 11.09 -1.55 10.53
C ILE A 387 11.61 -0.86 11.79
N HIS A 388 12.03 -1.66 12.78
CA HIS A 388 12.57 -1.12 14.02
C HIS A 388 13.84 -0.28 13.76
N CYS A 389 13.92 0.88 14.39
CA CYS A 389 15.03 1.81 14.21
C CYS A 389 16.30 1.45 14.99
N HIS A 390 16.24 0.46 15.91
CA HIS A 390 17.36 0.04 16.76
C HIS A 390 17.97 1.18 17.61
N GLY A 391 17.15 2.17 17.98
CA GLY A 391 17.57 3.32 18.79
C GLY A 391 18.27 4.45 18.01
N GLU A 392 18.31 4.38 16.68
CA GLU A 392 19.03 5.35 15.84
C GLU A 392 18.15 6.50 15.30
N CYS A 393 16.83 6.33 15.22
CA CYS A 393 15.94 7.33 14.65
C CYS A 393 15.46 8.35 15.70
N SER A 394 15.35 9.61 15.28
CA SER A 394 14.56 10.66 15.91
C SER A 394 13.09 10.59 15.50
N ASP A 395 12.25 11.48 16.06
CA ASP A 395 10.80 11.53 15.78
C ASP A 395 10.45 11.94 14.34
N SER A 396 11.40 12.44 13.55
CA SER A 396 11.26 12.79 12.12
C SER A 396 12.04 11.82 11.21
N GLN A 397 12.37 10.64 11.72
CA GLN A 397 13.11 9.62 10.98
C GLN A 397 12.41 8.27 11.10
N ILE A 398 12.49 7.49 10.01
CA ILE A 398 12.04 6.10 10.00
C ILE A 398 13.06 5.22 9.32
N ARG A 399 13.14 3.96 9.72
CA ARG A 399 13.93 2.95 9.00
C ARG A 399 13.01 2.08 8.17
N VAL A 400 13.43 1.76 6.96
CA VAL A 400 12.68 0.89 6.04
C VAL A 400 13.39 -0.42 5.72
N ASN A 401 12.63 -1.42 5.30
CA ASN A 401 13.11 -2.79 5.09
C ASN A 401 14.05 -2.98 3.89
N GLN A 402 14.08 -2.07 2.92
CA GLN A 402 14.80 -2.27 1.66
C GLN A 402 15.30 -0.96 1.03
N THR A 403 16.35 -1.08 0.21
CA THR A 403 16.93 -0.03 -0.64
C THR A 403 15.97 0.52 -1.68
N PHE A 404 16.26 1.66 -2.28
CA PHE A 404 15.48 2.26 -3.37
C PHE A 404 16.07 1.99 -4.76
N TYR A 405 15.20 1.84 -5.75
CA TYR A 405 15.56 1.67 -7.16
C TYR A 405 15.67 3.01 -7.88
N TYR A 406 14.93 4.02 -7.42
CA TYR A 406 14.90 5.34 -8.02
C TYR A 406 15.43 6.41 -7.08
N THR A 407 15.75 7.58 -7.65
CA THR A 407 16.00 8.78 -6.86
C THR A 407 14.65 9.37 -6.48
N HIS A 408 14.46 9.66 -5.19
CA HIS A 408 13.34 10.46 -4.71
C HIS A 408 13.90 11.77 -4.18
N TYR A 409 13.58 12.87 -4.85
CA TYR A 409 14.15 14.17 -4.54
C TYR A 409 13.67 14.67 -3.17
N GLY A 410 14.56 15.33 -2.43
CA GLY A 410 14.30 15.76 -1.05
C GLY A 410 14.85 17.15 -0.77
N ASN A 411 14.89 18.02 -1.78
CA ASN A 411 15.30 19.41 -1.61
C ASN A 411 14.38 20.39 -2.34
N PHE A 412 14.61 21.69 -2.13
CA PHE A 412 14.00 22.78 -2.89
C PHE A 412 14.85 23.14 -4.10
N THR A 413 14.21 23.41 -5.23
CA THR A 413 14.86 23.93 -6.44
C THR A 413 14.27 25.31 -6.74
N LEU A 414 15.09 26.36 -6.73
CA LEU A 414 14.64 27.73 -7.04
C LEU A 414 13.41 28.18 -6.20
N ASN A 415 13.38 27.83 -4.91
CA ASN A 415 12.26 28.06 -3.97
C ASN A 415 10.96 27.29 -4.28
N VAL A 416 10.99 26.33 -5.21
CA VAL A 416 9.91 25.36 -5.41
C VAL A 416 10.20 24.15 -4.53
N ASP A 417 9.21 23.74 -3.73
CA ASP A 417 9.28 22.50 -2.96
C ASP A 417 9.06 21.32 -3.91
N GLU A 418 10.15 20.63 -4.27
CA GLU A 418 10.14 19.47 -5.18
C GLU A 418 10.34 18.15 -4.41
N ARG A 419 10.19 18.18 -3.08
CA ARG A 419 10.46 17.03 -2.22
C ARG A 419 9.38 15.98 -2.39
N ALA A 420 9.79 14.73 -2.56
CA ALA A 420 8.89 13.60 -2.61
C ALA A 420 8.07 13.55 -1.32
N GLU A 421 6.76 13.36 -1.47
CA GLU A 421 5.89 13.02 -0.38
C GLU A 421 6.16 11.58 0.09
N VAL A 422 6.02 11.37 1.39
CA VAL A 422 6.08 10.07 2.04
C VAL A 422 4.75 9.86 2.75
N ALA A 423 3.97 8.90 2.28
CA ALA A 423 2.60 8.65 2.74
C ALA A 423 2.49 7.32 3.45
N LEU A 424 1.68 7.29 4.51
CA LEU A 424 1.34 6.07 5.22
C LEU A 424 0.15 5.39 4.53
N LEU A 425 0.35 4.15 4.10
CA LEU A 425 -0.72 3.35 3.50
C LEU A 425 -1.50 2.54 4.55
N SER A 426 -0.81 2.05 5.58
CA SER A 426 -1.43 1.14 6.55
C SER A 426 -2.22 1.84 7.66
N ARG A 427 -3.41 1.31 7.98
CA ARG A 427 -4.21 1.71 9.16
C ARG A 427 -4.67 0.50 9.97
N ASN A 428 -5.09 0.73 11.22
CA ASN A 428 -5.57 -0.36 12.09
C ASN A 428 -7.00 -0.78 11.77
N ILE A 429 -7.79 0.06 11.10
CA ILE A 429 -9.10 -0.30 10.55
C ILE A 429 -8.94 -0.50 9.04
N VAL A 430 -9.23 -1.69 8.54
CA VAL A 430 -9.15 -2.03 7.11
C VAL A 430 -10.54 -2.34 6.56
N ILE A 431 -10.96 -1.65 5.51
CA ILE A 431 -12.20 -1.91 4.78
C ILE A 431 -11.82 -2.40 3.38
N GLU A 432 -12.14 -3.65 3.10
CA GLU A 432 -11.73 -4.34 1.88
C GLU A 432 -12.94 -4.76 1.05
N GLY A 433 -12.93 -4.41 -0.24
CA GLY A 433 -13.78 -5.04 -1.24
C GLY A 433 -13.18 -6.36 -1.70
N VAL A 434 -13.70 -7.50 -1.24
CA VAL A 434 -13.15 -8.81 -1.60
C VAL A 434 -13.39 -9.08 -3.08
N VAL A 435 -12.34 -9.19 -3.87
CA VAL A 435 -12.40 -9.48 -5.31
C VAL A 435 -12.07 -10.93 -5.61
N GLU A 436 -12.53 -11.40 -6.77
CA GLU A 436 -12.22 -12.74 -7.26
C GLU A 436 -10.84 -12.78 -7.92
N ASN A 437 -10.13 -13.90 -7.75
CA ASN A 437 -8.79 -14.10 -8.35
C ASN A 437 -8.81 -14.18 -9.89
N GLU A 438 -9.97 -14.43 -10.49
CA GLU A 438 -10.19 -14.51 -11.93
C GLU A 438 -11.45 -13.74 -12.32
N CYS A 439 -11.45 -13.20 -13.53
CA CYS A 439 -12.63 -12.54 -14.06
C CYS A 439 -13.75 -13.57 -14.32
N TYR A 440 -14.93 -13.32 -13.77
CA TYR A 440 -16.12 -14.16 -13.90
C TYR A 440 -17.23 -13.54 -14.78
N ALA A 441 -16.96 -12.37 -15.38
CA ALA A 441 -17.90 -11.70 -16.27
C ALA A 441 -18.22 -12.59 -17.48
N LYS A 442 -19.51 -12.67 -17.84
CA LYS A 442 -20.00 -13.46 -18.99
C LYS A 442 -20.44 -12.59 -20.15
N ASP A 443 -20.81 -11.34 -19.88
CA ASP A 443 -21.20 -10.36 -20.88
C ASP A 443 -19.96 -9.71 -21.54
N LYS A 444 -20.15 -9.20 -22.76
CA LYS A 444 -19.04 -8.63 -23.55
C LYS A 444 -18.39 -7.42 -22.86
N VAL A 445 -19.17 -6.61 -22.14
CA VAL A 445 -18.69 -5.38 -21.48
C VAL A 445 -17.82 -5.74 -20.28
N GLY A 446 -18.29 -6.66 -19.43
CA GLY A 446 -17.54 -7.14 -18.28
C GLY A 446 -16.25 -7.86 -18.68
N ILE A 447 -16.26 -8.73 -19.70
CA ILE A 447 -15.04 -9.39 -20.21
C ILE A 447 -14.02 -8.36 -20.71
N LYS A 448 -14.49 -7.35 -21.45
CA LYS A 448 -13.64 -6.27 -21.97
C LYS A 448 -13.02 -5.47 -20.83
N ARG A 449 -13.81 -5.08 -19.83
CA ARG A 449 -13.36 -4.37 -18.63
C ARG A 449 -12.31 -5.18 -17.86
N CYS A 450 -12.55 -6.46 -17.61
CA CYS A 450 -11.55 -7.32 -16.97
C CYS A 450 -10.23 -7.37 -17.75
N LYS A 451 -10.29 -7.49 -19.07
CA LYS A 451 -9.09 -7.49 -19.92
C LYS A 451 -8.33 -6.16 -19.84
N ARG A 452 -9.06 -5.04 -19.78
CA ARG A 452 -8.51 -3.68 -19.73
C ARG A 452 -7.76 -3.41 -18.43
N PHE A 453 -8.29 -3.89 -17.30
CA PHE A 453 -7.74 -3.64 -15.97
C PHE A 453 -6.97 -4.82 -15.36
N GLY A 454 -6.88 -5.94 -16.07
CA GLY A 454 -6.09 -7.10 -15.67
C GLY A 454 -6.73 -7.99 -14.60
N GLY A 455 -8.01 -7.81 -14.26
CA GLY A 455 -8.68 -8.57 -13.21
C GLY A 455 -10.12 -8.14 -12.94
N ASP A 456 -10.70 -8.71 -11.89
CA ASP A 456 -11.96 -8.23 -11.31
C ASP A 456 -11.76 -6.82 -10.73
N THR A 457 -12.68 -5.92 -11.06
CA THR A 457 -12.66 -4.50 -10.63
C THR A 457 -13.95 -4.14 -9.88
N PHE A 458 -14.65 -5.16 -9.37
CA PHE A 458 -15.88 -5.02 -8.62
C PHE A 458 -15.61 -5.03 -7.11
N GLY A 459 -15.09 -3.92 -6.61
CA GLY A 459 -14.78 -3.71 -5.19
C GLY A 459 -15.99 -3.36 -4.32
N GLY A 460 -15.72 -3.02 -3.07
CA GLY A 460 -16.72 -2.50 -2.12
C GLY A 460 -16.82 -0.98 -2.16
N HIS A 461 -17.87 -0.39 -1.60
CA HIS A 461 -18.03 1.06 -1.56
C HIS A 461 -18.77 1.52 -0.31
N ILE A 462 -18.64 2.81 0.02
CA ILE A 462 -19.35 3.44 1.14
C ILE A 462 -20.11 4.62 0.57
N LYS A 463 -21.43 4.65 0.79
CA LYS A 463 -22.31 5.72 0.31
C LYS A 463 -23.09 6.30 1.51
N VAL A 464 -22.97 7.60 1.70
CA VAL A 464 -23.72 8.39 2.68
C VAL A 464 -24.79 9.16 1.91
N LEU A 465 -26.05 8.99 2.31
CA LEU A 465 -27.20 9.60 1.66
C LEU A 465 -27.72 10.83 2.42
N ARG A 466 -28.65 11.54 1.77
CA ARG A 466 -29.46 12.60 2.35
C ARG A 466 -30.07 12.20 3.70
N GLY A 467 -30.12 13.17 4.61
CA GLY A 467 -30.80 13.03 5.90
C GLY A 467 -30.02 12.22 6.93
N HIS A 468 -28.78 11.80 6.65
CA HIS A 468 -27.91 11.20 7.67
C HIS A 468 -27.73 12.17 8.85
N ALA A 469 -27.60 11.62 10.06
CA ALA A 469 -27.39 12.43 11.26
C ALA A 469 -25.93 12.89 11.38
N SER A 470 -24.98 11.98 11.11
CA SER A 470 -23.55 12.30 11.05
C SER A 470 -22.76 11.19 10.34
N ALA A 471 -21.68 11.56 9.67
CA ALA A 471 -20.78 10.60 9.03
C ALA A 471 -19.32 11.02 9.18
N HIS A 472 -18.57 10.24 9.94
CA HIS A 472 -17.15 10.42 10.21
C HIS A 472 -16.39 9.14 9.87
N VAL A 473 -15.57 9.19 8.84
CA VAL A 473 -14.60 8.12 8.56
C VAL A 473 -13.21 8.71 8.70
N GLN A 474 -12.49 8.28 9.74
CA GLN A 474 -11.17 8.79 10.04
C GLN A 474 -10.16 7.72 10.41
N GLY A 475 -9.00 7.76 9.76
CA GLY A 475 -7.89 6.86 10.07
C GLY A 475 -8.15 5.42 9.64
N ALA A 476 -8.94 5.20 8.58
CA ALA A 476 -9.20 3.88 7.99
C ALA A 476 -8.40 3.66 6.70
N GLU A 477 -8.05 2.41 6.44
CA GLU A 477 -7.46 1.93 5.20
C GLU A 477 -8.57 1.32 4.34
N LEU A 478 -8.69 1.77 3.09
CA LEU A 478 -9.67 1.32 2.13
C LEU A 478 -8.92 0.67 0.96
N TYR A 479 -9.07 -0.63 0.82
CA TYR A 479 -8.35 -1.45 -0.15
C TYR A 479 -9.31 -2.18 -1.08
N HIS A 480 -9.03 -2.21 -2.39
CA HIS A 480 -9.92 -2.84 -3.37
C HIS A 480 -11.36 -2.30 -3.32
N MET A 481 -11.49 -1.00 -3.05
CA MET A 481 -12.77 -0.29 -2.99
C MET A 481 -13.06 0.41 -4.33
N GLY A 482 -14.33 0.77 -4.56
CA GLY A 482 -14.86 1.27 -5.81
C GLY A 482 -15.27 0.15 -6.78
N GLN A 483 -16.23 0.42 -7.67
CA GLN A 483 -16.66 -0.52 -8.70
C GLN A 483 -16.54 0.11 -10.09
N GLN A 484 -15.64 -0.43 -10.91
CA GLN A 484 -15.39 0.16 -12.22
C GLN A 484 -16.60 0.01 -13.15
N GLY A 485 -17.05 1.13 -13.73
CA GLY A 485 -18.20 1.22 -14.63
C GLY A 485 -19.55 0.88 -13.99
N VAL A 486 -19.67 1.09 -12.68
CA VAL A 486 -20.93 1.23 -11.95
C VAL A 486 -20.95 2.64 -11.37
N LEU A 487 -21.93 3.45 -11.76
CA LEU A 487 -22.04 4.84 -11.31
C LEU A 487 -22.39 4.88 -9.82
N GLY A 488 -21.86 5.87 -9.09
CA GLY A 488 -22.17 6.06 -7.66
C GLY A 488 -21.54 5.06 -6.68
N SER A 489 -20.73 4.11 -7.16
CA SER A 489 -20.06 3.07 -6.35
C SER A 489 -18.58 3.40 -6.08
N TYR A 490 -18.34 4.31 -5.13
CA TYR A 490 -17.01 4.89 -4.84
C TYR A 490 -16.54 4.54 -3.41
N PRO A 491 -15.23 4.41 -3.12
CA PRO A 491 -14.73 4.02 -1.81
C PRO A 491 -15.32 4.83 -0.66
N LEU A 492 -15.37 6.16 -0.81
CA LEU A 492 -16.05 7.09 0.08
C LEU A 492 -16.88 8.07 -0.75
N HIS A 493 -18.19 8.12 -0.51
CA HIS A 493 -19.13 8.91 -1.31
C HIS A 493 -20.14 9.62 -0.42
N PHE A 494 -20.11 10.96 -0.43
CA PHE A 494 -21.25 11.78 -0.01
C PHE A 494 -22.15 12.02 -1.23
N HIS A 495 -23.35 11.46 -1.20
CA HIS A 495 -24.27 11.48 -2.33
C HIS A 495 -25.54 12.25 -1.97
N MET A 496 -25.75 13.39 -2.63
CA MET A 496 -26.95 14.22 -2.55
C MET A 496 -27.33 14.57 -1.10
N CYS A 497 -26.34 14.81 -0.23
CA CYS A 497 -26.58 15.01 1.19
C CYS A 497 -27.15 16.39 1.54
N ASP A 498 -27.28 17.29 0.57
CA ASP A 498 -27.58 18.71 0.78
C ASP A 498 -26.56 19.32 1.76
N ASP A 499 -26.98 19.90 2.89
CA ASP A 499 -26.07 20.39 3.93
C ASP A 499 -25.61 19.25 4.85
N ALA A 500 -24.34 18.86 4.75
CA ALA A 500 -23.71 17.82 5.57
C ALA A 500 -22.68 18.41 6.56
N LYS A 501 -22.94 19.63 7.04
CA LYS A 501 -22.06 20.32 7.98
C LYS A 501 -21.75 19.46 9.19
N GLY A 502 -20.45 19.31 9.44
CA GLY A 502 -19.94 18.54 10.56
C GLY A 502 -19.59 17.10 10.20
N SER A 503 -19.96 16.59 9.02
CA SER A 503 -19.49 15.29 8.51
C SER A 503 -18.11 15.42 7.84
N TRP A 504 -17.30 14.36 7.89
CA TRP A 504 -15.95 14.38 7.32
C TRP A 504 -15.40 13.01 6.92
N PHE A 505 -14.49 13.05 5.95
CA PHE A 505 -13.54 11.97 5.67
C PHE A 505 -12.12 12.47 5.91
N ARG A 506 -11.46 11.98 6.96
CA ARG A 506 -10.13 12.49 7.37
C ARG A 506 -9.08 11.40 7.52
N ASP A 507 -7.82 11.72 7.23
CA ASP A 507 -6.69 10.83 7.54
C ASP A 507 -6.85 9.38 7.05
N ASN A 508 -7.65 9.16 6.00
CA ASN A 508 -7.83 7.82 5.45
C ASN A 508 -6.74 7.51 4.44
N SER A 509 -6.46 6.23 4.26
CA SER A 509 -5.60 5.73 3.20
C SER A 509 -6.45 4.93 2.23
N ILE A 510 -6.57 5.37 0.99
CA ILE A 510 -7.39 4.73 -0.03
C ILE A 510 -6.44 4.34 -1.15
N HIS A 511 -6.26 3.03 -1.36
CA HIS A 511 -5.32 2.58 -2.38
C HIS A 511 -5.70 1.29 -3.08
N HIS A 512 -5.14 1.11 -4.29
CA HIS A 512 -5.54 0.05 -5.21
C HIS A 512 -7.06 0.08 -5.39
N SER A 513 -7.59 1.28 -5.60
CA SER A 513 -9.02 1.50 -5.78
C SER A 513 -9.40 1.23 -7.23
N PHE A 514 -10.49 0.50 -7.42
CA PHE A 514 -11.06 0.24 -8.75
C PHE A 514 -11.90 1.40 -9.26
N GLN A 515 -11.91 2.52 -8.54
CA GLN A 515 -12.58 3.75 -8.91
C GLN A 515 -11.77 4.93 -8.30
N ARG A 516 -12.36 6.13 -8.25
CA ARG A 516 -11.91 7.34 -7.54
C ARG A 516 -11.67 7.01 -6.08
N CYS A 517 -11.03 7.89 -5.31
CA CYS A 517 -10.88 7.70 -3.87
C CYS A 517 -12.06 8.29 -3.10
N ILE A 518 -12.34 9.58 -3.31
CA ILE A 518 -13.40 10.29 -2.58
C ILE A 518 -14.23 11.09 -3.58
N THR A 519 -15.55 10.93 -3.49
CA THR A 519 -16.51 11.70 -4.30
C THR A 519 -17.48 12.46 -3.42
N VAL A 520 -17.72 13.72 -3.77
CA VAL A 520 -18.75 14.57 -3.19
C VAL A 520 -19.68 14.98 -4.33
N HIS A 521 -20.95 14.62 -4.20
CA HIS A 521 -21.96 14.87 -5.21
C HIS A 521 -23.17 15.52 -4.54
N GLY A 522 -23.58 16.70 -5.01
CA GLY A 522 -24.78 17.41 -4.52
C GLY A 522 -24.77 17.63 -3.00
N THR A 523 -23.59 17.86 -2.43
CA THR A 523 -23.36 17.93 -0.99
C THR A 523 -22.50 19.15 -0.65
N ASP A 524 -22.89 19.86 0.40
CA ASP A 524 -22.27 21.08 0.89
C ASP A 524 -21.69 20.90 2.30
N ASN A 525 -20.73 21.75 2.65
CA ASN A 525 -20.15 21.89 4.00
C ASN A 525 -19.46 20.64 4.60
N VAL A 526 -18.99 19.70 3.78
CA VAL A 526 -18.17 18.57 4.27
C VAL A 526 -16.68 18.92 4.33
N GLU A 527 -15.96 18.21 5.21
CA GLU A 527 -14.51 18.26 5.24
C GLU A 527 -13.87 16.97 4.74
N ILE A 528 -13.00 17.10 3.76
CA ILE A 528 -12.15 16.05 3.23
C ILE A 528 -10.70 16.46 3.48
N SER A 529 -10.04 15.92 4.50
CA SER A 529 -8.69 16.38 4.86
C SER A 529 -7.69 15.31 5.26
N GLY A 530 -6.42 15.52 4.93
CA GLY A 530 -5.33 14.62 5.32
C GLY A 530 -5.40 13.21 4.70
N ASN A 531 -6.23 12.97 3.68
CA ASN A 531 -6.37 11.65 3.08
C ASN A 531 -5.23 11.34 2.11
N VAL A 532 -4.90 10.06 1.96
CA VAL A 532 -3.97 9.53 0.95
C VAL A 532 -4.78 8.76 -0.09
N CYS A 533 -4.60 9.08 -1.36
CA CYS A 533 -5.22 8.43 -2.50
C CYS A 533 -4.11 7.93 -3.44
N TYR A 534 -3.95 6.61 -3.55
CA TYR A 534 -2.83 6.01 -4.30
C TYR A 534 -3.27 4.83 -5.17
N ASP A 535 -2.86 4.79 -6.44
CA ASP A 535 -3.20 3.71 -7.38
C ASP A 535 -4.72 3.53 -7.49
N HIS A 536 -5.35 4.39 -8.27
CA HIS A 536 -6.80 4.46 -8.37
C HIS A 536 -7.24 4.66 -9.83
N LEU A 537 -8.46 4.22 -10.18
CA LEU A 537 -9.00 4.34 -11.54
C LEU A 537 -9.94 5.54 -11.66
N GLY A 538 -9.63 6.49 -12.57
CA GLY A 538 -10.38 7.75 -12.71
C GLY A 538 -9.98 8.80 -11.67
N HIS A 539 -10.63 9.96 -11.66
CA HIS A 539 -10.23 11.12 -10.85
C HIS A 539 -10.17 10.86 -9.33
N GLY A 540 -9.04 11.10 -8.66
CA GLY A 540 -8.87 10.67 -7.26
C GLY A 540 -9.83 11.34 -6.27
N TYR A 541 -9.93 12.67 -6.34
CA TYR A 541 -10.90 13.48 -5.59
C TYR A 541 -11.83 14.13 -6.59
N PHE A 542 -13.14 13.93 -6.45
CA PHE A 542 -14.11 14.27 -7.47
C PHE A 542 -15.30 15.03 -6.88
N LEU A 543 -15.59 16.19 -7.49
CA LEU A 543 -16.84 16.93 -7.31
C LEU A 543 -17.66 16.72 -8.59
N GLU A 544 -18.87 16.20 -8.48
CA GLU A 544 -19.59 15.64 -9.62
C GLU A 544 -20.26 16.72 -10.49
N ASP A 545 -21.10 17.58 -9.88
CA ASP A 545 -22.04 18.41 -10.65
C ASP A 545 -21.81 19.93 -10.51
N SER A 546 -20.74 20.35 -9.86
CA SER A 546 -20.33 21.76 -9.64
C SER A 546 -21.30 22.61 -8.81
N VAL A 547 -22.36 22.00 -8.28
CA VAL A 547 -23.33 22.63 -7.37
C VAL A 547 -22.89 22.57 -5.91
N GLU A 548 -21.83 21.80 -5.62
CA GLU A 548 -21.29 21.57 -4.28
C GLU A 548 -20.57 22.81 -3.72
N GLN A 549 -21.01 23.30 -2.56
CA GLN A 549 -20.56 24.55 -1.94
C GLN A 549 -19.89 24.33 -0.59
N ASN A 550 -18.93 25.21 -0.28
CA ASN A 550 -18.28 25.29 1.04
C ASN A 550 -17.63 23.98 1.54
N ASN A 551 -17.31 23.07 0.63
CA ASN A 551 -16.56 21.86 0.96
C ASN A 551 -15.08 22.20 1.12
N VAL A 552 -14.46 21.64 2.15
CA VAL A 552 -13.03 21.84 2.43
C VAL A 552 -12.26 20.62 1.97
N LEU A 553 -11.37 20.80 0.98
CA LEU A 553 -10.40 19.78 0.57
C LEU A 553 -9.01 20.27 0.98
N ASP A 554 -8.51 19.80 2.13
CA ASP A 554 -7.26 20.30 2.71
C ASP A 554 -6.23 19.19 2.98
N GLY A 555 -4.96 19.42 2.59
CA GLY A 555 -3.88 18.49 2.90
C GLY A 555 -4.08 17.05 2.39
N ASN A 556 -4.81 16.86 1.29
CA ASN A 556 -5.00 15.53 0.68
C ASN A 556 -3.89 15.23 -0.33
N LEU A 557 -3.40 13.99 -0.35
CA LEU A 557 -2.39 13.51 -1.30
C LEU A 557 -3.03 12.61 -2.35
N GLY A 558 -2.84 12.92 -3.63
CA GLY A 558 -3.26 12.07 -4.75
C GLY A 558 -2.07 11.66 -5.64
N LEU A 559 -1.91 10.37 -5.90
CA LEU A 559 -0.91 9.82 -6.81
C LEU A 559 -1.42 8.59 -7.56
N GLY A 560 -0.93 8.36 -8.77
CA GLY A 560 -1.15 7.11 -9.47
C GLY A 560 -2.54 7.00 -10.07
N THR A 561 -3.09 8.13 -10.51
CA THR A 561 -4.32 8.16 -11.29
C THR A 561 -4.13 7.40 -12.60
N LYS A 562 -4.85 6.30 -12.75
CA LYS A 562 -4.91 5.50 -13.97
C LYS A 562 -6.22 5.80 -14.70
N ASN A 563 -6.23 5.55 -16.00
CA ASN A 563 -7.45 5.70 -16.80
C ASN A 563 -8.56 4.79 -16.23
N GLY A 564 -9.78 5.30 -16.17
CA GLY A 564 -10.99 4.57 -15.84
C GLY A 564 -11.92 4.41 -17.04
N ALA A 565 -13.09 3.83 -16.81
CA ALA A 565 -14.08 3.59 -17.85
C ALA A 565 -15.48 4.11 -17.49
N LEU A 566 -15.61 4.90 -16.41
CA LEU A 566 -16.90 5.37 -15.93
C LEU A 566 -17.36 6.62 -16.70
N ILE A 567 -16.57 7.70 -16.65
CA ILE A 567 -16.86 8.91 -17.42
C ILE A 567 -15.77 9.19 -18.45
N MET A 568 -16.08 10.06 -19.41
CA MET A 568 -15.23 10.32 -20.56
C MET A 568 -13.86 10.91 -20.20
N SER A 569 -13.80 11.75 -19.17
CA SER A 569 -12.54 12.31 -18.67
C SER A 569 -11.64 11.28 -17.97
N ASP A 570 -12.19 10.12 -17.59
CA ASP A 570 -11.38 9.03 -17.03
C ASP A 570 -10.71 8.20 -18.15
N SER A 571 -11.19 8.30 -19.38
CA SER A 571 -10.91 7.32 -20.44
C SER A 571 -9.87 7.82 -21.46
N THR A 572 -9.31 6.89 -22.23
CA THR A 572 -8.44 7.23 -23.35
C THR A 572 -9.22 7.40 -24.65
N LYS A 573 -8.64 8.10 -25.62
CA LYS A 573 -9.23 8.24 -26.97
C LYS A 573 -9.42 6.88 -27.65
N GLU A 574 -8.50 5.95 -27.42
CA GLU A 574 -8.54 4.59 -27.95
C GLU A 574 -9.71 3.82 -27.35
N TRP A 575 -9.92 3.93 -26.03
CA TRP A 575 -11.04 3.31 -25.34
C TRP A 575 -12.37 3.93 -25.78
N CYS A 576 -12.47 5.27 -25.86
CA CYS A 576 -13.65 5.98 -26.37
C CYS A 576 -14.05 5.45 -27.78
N LYS A 577 -13.09 5.29 -28.71
CA LYS A 577 -13.35 4.75 -30.06
C LYS A 577 -13.82 3.30 -30.05
N GLU A 578 -13.26 2.49 -29.15
CA GLU A 578 -13.59 1.08 -29.03
C GLU A 578 -14.96 0.87 -28.35
N ASP A 579 -15.33 1.74 -27.41
CA ASP A 579 -16.60 1.72 -26.68
C ASP A 579 -17.75 2.35 -27.48
N LEU A 580 -17.46 3.31 -28.37
CA LEU A 580 -18.44 4.03 -29.21
C LEU A 580 -18.10 3.96 -30.71
N PRO A 581 -18.15 2.77 -31.34
CA PRO A 581 -17.82 2.62 -32.76
C PRO A 581 -18.77 3.41 -33.66
N GLY A 582 -18.23 4.29 -34.50
CA GLY A 582 -19.00 5.13 -35.45
C GLY A 582 -19.15 6.59 -35.05
N LYS A 583 -18.73 6.99 -33.84
CA LYS A 583 -18.48 8.40 -33.51
C LYS A 583 -17.10 8.77 -34.07
N THR A 584 -17.01 9.86 -34.84
CA THR A 584 -15.77 10.27 -35.53
C THR A 584 -15.22 11.60 -35.04
N ASP A 585 -16.01 12.39 -34.32
CA ASP A 585 -15.56 13.63 -33.71
C ASP A 585 -15.20 13.42 -32.23
N PHE A 586 -13.92 13.19 -32.00
CA PHE A 586 -13.28 13.21 -30.68
C PHE A 586 -12.23 14.33 -30.62
N THR A 587 -12.35 15.34 -31.50
CA THR A 587 -11.32 16.36 -31.70
C THR A 587 -11.32 17.46 -30.64
N VAL A 588 -12.33 17.50 -29.77
CA VAL A 588 -12.47 18.44 -28.65
C VAL A 588 -12.67 17.66 -27.35
N ASN A 589 -11.60 17.01 -26.87
CA ASN A 589 -11.65 16.03 -25.77
C ASN A 589 -12.73 14.94 -26.00
N CYS A 590 -12.84 13.94 -25.13
CA CYS A 590 -14.06 13.13 -25.08
C CYS A 590 -15.25 13.94 -24.45
N GLU A 591 -15.25 15.29 -24.52
CA GLU A 591 -16.12 16.20 -23.74
C GLU A 591 -17.53 16.43 -24.32
N LEU A 592 -17.78 16.19 -25.61
CA LEU A 592 -19.03 16.66 -26.27
C LEU A 592 -20.08 15.59 -26.58
N VAL A 593 -19.93 14.35 -26.09
CA VAL A 593 -20.84 13.22 -26.42
C VAL A 593 -21.73 12.80 -25.25
N LEU A 594 -22.13 13.73 -24.37
CA LEU A 594 -23.36 13.55 -23.56
C LEU A 594 -24.64 13.87 -24.36
N SER A 595 -24.53 14.55 -25.51
CA SER A 595 -25.69 14.96 -26.31
C SER A 595 -26.34 13.84 -27.14
N VAL A 596 -25.79 12.61 -27.15
CA VAL A 596 -26.26 11.54 -28.04
C VAL A 596 -26.59 10.22 -27.34
N ALA A 597 -26.56 10.19 -26.00
CA ALA A 597 -27.19 9.16 -25.18
C ALA A 597 -28.57 9.60 -24.64
N SER A 598 -29.21 10.55 -25.34
CA SER A 598 -30.52 11.14 -24.99
C SER A 598 -31.72 10.17 -25.10
N SER A 599 -31.50 8.89 -25.44
CA SER A 599 -32.58 7.90 -25.47
C SER A 599 -32.75 7.11 -24.17
N TYR A 600 -31.84 7.24 -23.19
CA TYR A 600 -32.02 6.68 -21.84
C TYR A 600 -32.14 7.75 -20.73
N TYR A 601 -31.63 8.95 -20.98
CA TYR A 601 -31.62 10.05 -19.99
C TYR A 601 -32.94 10.83 -19.86
N THR A 602 -33.90 10.63 -20.76
CA THR A 602 -35.15 11.42 -20.79
C THR A 602 -36.17 11.03 -19.72
N HIS A 603 -35.91 10.02 -18.87
CA HIS A 603 -36.86 9.64 -17.80
C HIS A 603 -36.47 10.06 -16.38
N ILE A 604 -35.20 10.34 -16.09
CA ILE A 604 -34.76 10.65 -14.71
C ILE A 604 -34.73 12.17 -14.45
N MET A 605 -34.58 13.00 -15.49
CA MET A 605 -34.54 14.47 -15.34
C MET A 605 -35.91 15.19 -15.41
N GLN A 606 -37.04 14.46 -15.40
CA GLN A 606 -38.38 15.06 -15.59
C GLN A 606 -39.30 15.06 -14.36
N THR A 607 -38.84 14.72 -13.15
CA THR A 607 -39.72 14.72 -11.96
C THR A 607 -39.20 15.52 -10.76
N LEU A 608 -38.54 16.66 -11.00
CA LEU A 608 -38.40 17.70 -9.98
C LEU A 608 -39.36 18.86 -10.29
N PRO A 609 -40.28 19.24 -9.38
CA PRO A 609 -41.10 20.43 -9.56
C PRO A 609 -40.19 21.66 -9.54
N ALA A 610 -40.34 22.51 -10.56
CA ALA A 610 -39.63 23.78 -10.66
C ALA A 610 -39.89 24.63 -9.41
N VAL A 611 -38.86 24.82 -8.58
CA VAL A 611 -38.88 25.85 -7.54
C VAL A 611 -38.61 27.19 -8.25
N SER A 612 -39.67 27.99 -8.39
CA SER A 612 -39.59 29.34 -8.95
C SER A 612 -38.87 30.27 -7.98
N TYR A 613 -37.62 30.63 -8.26
CA TYR A 613 -37.00 31.82 -7.68
C TYR A 613 -37.43 33.04 -8.51
N THR A 614 -38.29 33.86 -7.94
CA THR A 614 -38.60 35.20 -8.47
C THR A 614 -37.63 36.22 -7.90
N ASN A 615 -37.03 36.99 -8.81
CA ASN A 615 -36.44 38.32 -8.63
C ASN A 615 -35.25 38.49 -7.67
N ALA A 616 -34.05 38.56 -8.25
CA ALA A 616 -33.07 39.56 -7.84
C ALA A 616 -32.34 40.11 -9.08
N ASN A 617 -32.42 41.43 -9.25
CA ASN A 617 -31.78 42.22 -10.30
C ASN A 617 -30.26 41.96 -10.38
N MET A 618 -29.76 41.62 -11.56
CA MET A 618 -28.40 41.99 -11.96
C MET A 618 -28.42 42.56 -13.38
N SER A 619 -28.36 43.87 -13.43
CA SER A 619 -28.11 44.69 -14.61
C SER A 619 -26.71 44.47 -15.17
N SER A 620 -26.65 44.15 -16.47
CA SER A 620 -25.66 44.62 -17.45
C SER A 620 -24.19 44.72 -17.03
N VAL A 621 -23.36 43.77 -17.48
CA VAL A 621 -22.05 44.07 -18.05
C VAL A 621 -21.88 43.23 -19.33
N THR A 622 -22.14 43.85 -20.47
CA THR A 622 -21.71 43.38 -21.78
C THR A 622 -20.33 43.97 -22.08
N GLY A 623 -19.39 43.16 -22.55
CA GLY A 623 -18.20 43.70 -23.21
C GLY A 623 -17.01 42.76 -23.36
N TRP A 624 -16.63 42.56 -24.64
CA TRP A 624 -15.30 42.18 -25.17
C TRP A 624 -14.90 40.69 -25.03
N GLY A 625 -14.51 39.96 -26.08
CA GLY A 625 -14.28 40.28 -27.48
C GLY A 625 -13.52 39.11 -28.11
N ASN A 626 -14.06 38.55 -29.20
CA ASN A 626 -13.39 37.54 -30.03
C ASN A 626 -12.13 38.12 -30.67
N SER A 627 -11.00 37.40 -30.60
CA SER A 627 -9.90 37.57 -31.55
C SER A 627 -9.32 36.22 -31.94
N SER A 628 -9.67 35.80 -33.15
CA SER A 628 -8.99 34.79 -33.95
C SER A 628 -7.72 35.39 -34.57
N VAL A 629 -6.59 34.66 -34.51
CA VAL A 629 -5.41 34.93 -35.33
C VAL A 629 -4.89 33.61 -35.88
N GLY A 630 -4.76 33.53 -37.20
CA GLY A 630 -4.34 32.35 -37.95
C GLY A 630 -2.83 32.22 -38.15
N SER A 631 -2.43 30.96 -38.38
CA SER A 631 -1.37 30.44 -39.26
C SER A 631 -0.04 31.17 -39.45
N GLY A 632 1.06 30.44 -39.22
CA GLY A 632 2.19 30.38 -40.16
C GLY A 632 3.59 30.55 -39.58
N ALA A 633 4.37 29.44 -39.60
CA ALA A 633 5.83 29.27 -39.62
C ALA A 633 6.24 28.20 -38.59
N GLY A 634 6.84 27.04 -38.91
CA GLY A 634 7.67 26.70 -40.05
C GLY A 634 9.16 26.69 -39.67
N PHE A 635 9.58 25.78 -38.76
CA PHE A 635 11.00 25.45 -38.58
C PHE A 635 11.21 23.94 -38.55
N LYS A 636 11.81 23.42 -39.64
CA LYS A 636 12.43 22.11 -39.74
C LYS A 636 13.92 22.26 -39.41
N THR A 637 14.45 21.45 -38.52
CA THR A 637 15.89 21.14 -38.47
C THR A 637 16.10 19.64 -38.49
N ASN A 638 16.58 19.17 -39.65
CA ASN A 638 17.25 17.89 -39.84
C ASN A 638 18.59 17.92 -39.09
N CYS A 639 18.93 16.86 -38.35
CA CYS A 639 20.32 16.41 -38.28
C CYS A 639 20.42 14.91 -37.99
N ARG A 640 21.08 14.21 -38.93
CA ARG A 640 21.34 12.77 -38.96
C ARG A 640 22.37 12.35 -37.91
N TYR A 641 22.16 11.17 -37.34
CA TYR A 641 23.17 10.36 -36.66
C TYR A 641 24.38 10.08 -37.58
N ARG A 642 25.58 10.45 -37.13
CA ARG A 642 26.85 9.97 -37.70
C ARG A 642 27.24 8.65 -37.02
N ARG A 643 27.28 7.57 -37.81
CA ARG A 643 28.12 6.38 -37.56
C ARG A 643 29.46 6.58 -38.27
N GLY A 644 30.54 6.13 -37.66
CA GLY A 644 31.79 5.82 -38.36
C GLY A 644 33.04 6.01 -37.50
N PHE A 645 33.80 4.91 -37.32
CA PHE A 645 35.27 4.73 -37.34
C PHE A 645 35.62 3.50 -36.48
N ASP A 646 36.52 2.56 -36.79
CA ASP A 646 37.06 1.87 -38.00
C ASP A 646 37.94 0.70 -37.41
N PRO A 647 38.19 -0.43 -38.09
CA PRO A 647 38.72 -1.67 -37.51
C PRO A 647 40.23 -1.92 -37.76
N HIS A 648 40.70 -3.03 -37.17
CA HIS A 648 41.96 -3.78 -37.40
C HIS A 648 43.20 -3.44 -36.55
N VAL A 649 43.60 -4.39 -35.69
CA VAL A 649 44.92 -5.05 -35.72
C VAL A 649 44.80 -6.50 -35.18
N ARG A 650 45.26 -7.49 -35.96
CA ARG A 650 45.44 -8.90 -35.58
C ARG A 650 46.75 -9.11 -34.83
N ARG A 651 46.81 -10.09 -33.92
CA ARG A 651 47.92 -11.08 -33.81
C ARG A 651 47.48 -12.23 -32.90
N GLY A 652 47.61 -13.46 -33.40
CA GLY A 652 47.38 -14.69 -32.65
C GLY A 652 48.69 -15.28 -32.13
N ILE A 653 48.60 -16.03 -31.04
CA ILE A 653 49.56 -17.04 -30.59
C ILE A 653 48.74 -18.17 -29.92
N ASN A 654 49.04 -19.41 -30.28
CA ASN A 654 48.47 -20.66 -29.76
C ASN A 654 49.44 -21.35 -28.78
N PHE A 655 48.93 -22.41 -28.12
CA PHE A 655 49.55 -23.48 -27.30
C PHE A 655 49.35 -23.35 -25.77
N PRO A 656 49.35 -24.47 -24.99
CA PRO A 656 48.48 -25.66 -25.04
C PRO A 656 47.87 -25.99 -23.64
N GLU A 657 47.22 -27.16 -23.53
CA GLU A 657 46.47 -27.69 -22.38
C GLU A 657 47.24 -27.86 -21.05
N SER A 658 46.43 -27.86 -19.97
CA SER A 658 46.56 -28.56 -18.69
C SER A 658 47.37 -27.93 -17.55
N THR A 659 46.70 -27.89 -16.37
CA THR A 659 47.19 -28.25 -15.02
C THR A 659 46.96 -27.18 -13.94
N LEU A 660 46.14 -27.58 -12.94
CA LEU A 660 46.06 -27.19 -11.52
C LEU A 660 46.73 -25.88 -11.06
N CYS A 661 45.92 -24.95 -10.53
CA CYS A 661 46.38 -23.96 -9.54
C CYS A 661 45.41 -23.89 -8.35
N ARG A 662 45.89 -24.35 -7.18
CA ARG A 662 45.48 -23.85 -5.87
C ARG A 662 45.84 -22.38 -5.80
N LEU A 663 44.89 -21.49 -5.48
CA LEU A 663 45.17 -20.10 -5.15
C LEU A 663 45.13 -19.92 -3.63
N SER A 664 46.31 -19.69 -3.08
CA SER A 664 46.55 -19.10 -1.78
C SER A 664 46.34 -17.59 -1.81
N SER A 665 45.86 -17.05 -0.68
CA SER A 665 45.88 -15.64 -0.25
C SER A 665 45.23 -14.61 -1.18
N VAL A 666 43.97 -14.28 -0.88
CA VAL A 666 43.37 -12.98 -1.19
C VAL A 666 43.89 -11.98 -0.15
N SER A 667 44.91 -11.21 -0.49
CA SER A 667 45.30 -10.01 0.26
C SER A 667 45.50 -8.85 -0.69
N GLU A 668 44.76 -7.77 -0.40
CA GLU A 668 44.96 -6.38 -0.84
C GLU A 668 44.51 -6.00 -2.26
N HIS A 669 43.22 -5.64 -2.37
CA HIS A 669 42.66 -4.94 -3.53
C HIS A 669 42.49 -3.43 -3.22
N PRO A 670 42.85 -2.51 -4.14
CA PRO A 670 42.87 -1.05 -3.89
C PRO A 670 41.52 -0.40 -3.55
N ARG A 671 40.37 -1.06 -3.79
CA ARG A 671 39.05 -0.59 -3.30
C ARG A 671 38.93 -0.66 -1.78
N VAL A 672 39.62 -1.59 -1.11
CA VAL A 672 39.59 -1.74 0.36
C VAL A 672 40.27 -0.57 1.06
N GLN A 673 41.29 0.04 0.43
CA GLN A 673 41.98 1.22 0.98
C GLN A 673 41.19 2.53 0.86
N ALA A 674 40.27 2.65 -0.11
CA ALA A 674 39.46 3.86 -0.27
C ALA A 674 38.34 3.95 0.79
N CYS A 675 37.88 2.82 1.34
CA CYS A 675 36.81 2.75 2.33
C CYS A 675 37.29 2.91 3.79
N ALA A 676 38.59 3.05 4.02
CA ALA A 676 39.18 3.20 5.36
C ALA A 676 39.46 4.67 5.73
N ARG A 677 38.82 5.64 5.06
CA ARG A 677 38.90 7.08 5.36
C ARG A 677 37.54 7.68 5.62
#